data_AF-A0A9W9FQW5-F1
#
_entry.id   AF-A0A9W9FQW5-F1
#
_cell.length_a   1.000
_cell.length_b   1.000
_cell.length_c   1.000
_cell.angle_alpha   90.00
_cell.angle_beta   90.00
_cell.angle_gamma   90.00
#
_symmetry.space_group_name_H-M   'P 1'
#
loop_
_entity.id
_entity.type
_entity.pdbx_description
1 polymer ?
#
loop_
_entity_poly.entity_id
_entity_poly.type
_entity_poly.pdbx_seq_one_letter_code
_entity_poly.pdbx_strand_id
1 'polypeptide(L)'
;MPAKRKATDSGRSSGSSKRPTPVPDVTEISSSDEYSDQEEAPEEHNLKEVVNKFSLESFSKKGQLEKTDPRFGYKDLSSLPLKRDHYNRPLWIEPVKGTITLESFSPLAPQAQDFLTTIAEPLSRPTHLHEYRLTGHSLYAAVSVGLKPQDIVAFLDRLSKTPLPESIRSFIIEFTKSYGKIKMVLRHNRYYVETTDPQMLQRLLKDEVIGPQRLDNTEGIIERAAPKMGGLVIPGTKDAAGVRETTQQEASANRDDNQDGVVDYGIDDVGEDENEEAITYSFEIPNSGVEVVKARCQAIGCPALEEYDFQGDTVNPNLDMDLKPAARIRSYQEKSLSKMFGNGRAKSGIIVLPCGAGKTLVGITAAATIKKGTIVLCTSSMSVVQWRNEFLRWTTIDPSDIAIFTSDHKEKFKRSTGIIVSTYSMVSQTRARSYDAQKMMDWLQSREWGMMILDEVHVVPASMFRKVTSAIAAQSKLGLTATLLREDDKIKDLNFLIGPKLYEANWMELAAQGHIAKVQCAEVWCPMTTEFYSEYLRESSRKQALLYIMNPRKFQACQFLIDFHERRGDKIIVFSDNVYALERYALKLNKAYIYGGTPQNERMRILENFQHNEQVNTIFLSKIGDTSLDLPEATCLIQISSHYGSRRQEAQRLGRILRAKRRNDEGFNAFFYSLVSKDTHEMVYSAKRQAFLIDQGYAFKVITHLQGIDNCEGISYSTPAERRELLQEVMLQNESSADVEQVTDDLFSMRSGKRPPAKKPTAKRSAATLSGLAGGDDMAYIEYNKSKNKQLKDKAGHHPLFKKMERERQKRKKERESMK
;
A
#
# COMPACT_ATOMS: atom_id res chain seq x y z
N MET A 1 4.01 24.76 -72.05
CA MET A 1 5.06 25.50 -72.80
C MET A 1 6.32 25.57 -71.93
N PRO A 2 7.52 25.42 -72.51
CA PRO A 2 8.70 24.75 -71.92
C PRO A 2 9.77 25.78 -71.46
N ALA A 3 10.94 25.46 -70.87
CA ALA A 3 11.81 24.28 -71.07
C ALA A 3 12.84 24.02 -69.93
N LYS A 4 13.24 22.74 -69.85
CA LYS A 4 14.43 22.17 -69.21
C LYS A 4 15.71 22.41 -70.06
N ARG A 5 16.89 22.51 -69.42
CA ARG A 5 18.27 22.14 -69.87
C ARG A 5 19.18 22.16 -68.62
N LYS A 6 19.77 21.05 -68.09
CA LYS A 6 21.00 20.27 -68.50
C LYS A 6 22.14 21.17 -68.98
N ALA A 7 23.42 21.05 -68.62
CA ALA A 7 24.31 20.29 -67.73
C ALA A 7 25.59 21.18 -67.58
N THR A 8 26.59 21.01 -66.71
CA THR A 8 27.69 20.03 -66.82
C THR A 8 28.70 20.24 -65.68
N ASP A 9 29.18 19.11 -65.18
CA ASP A 9 30.29 18.91 -64.24
C ASP A 9 31.55 18.50 -65.03
N SER A 10 32.71 19.01 -64.63
CA SER A 10 34.05 18.52 -65.03
C SER A 10 35.09 19.06 -64.05
N GLY A 11 35.82 18.17 -63.39
CA GLY A 11 36.67 18.48 -62.23
C GLY A 11 38.19 18.44 -62.46
N ARG A 12 38.89 18.61 -61.31
CA ARG A 12 40.29 18.23 -60.96
C ARG A 12 41.42 18.95 -61.76
N SER A 13 42.57 19.34 -61.20
CA SER A 13 43.31 18.96 -59.98
C SER A 13 44.48 19.94 -59.68
N SER A 14 44.90 20.09 -58.41
CA SER A 14 46.31 20.08 -57.99
C SER A 14 46.43 19.96 -56.45
N GLY A 15 47.34 19.08 -55.97
CA GLY A 15 47.58 18.74 -54.54
C GLY A 15 48.12 19.89 -53.68
N SER A 16 48.32 19.78 -52.36
CA SER A 16 48.94 18.69 -51.60
C SER A 16 48.76 18.91 -50.08
N SER A 17 49.11 17.87 -49.32
CA SER A 17 48.98 17.62 -47.88
C SER A 17 49.55 18.66 -46.89
N LYS A 18 48.93 18.75 -45.70
CA LYS A 18 49.58 18.52 -44.37
C LYS A 18 48.51 18.45 -43.25
N ARG A 19 48.78 17.58 -42.26
CA ARG A 19 47.97 17.16 -41.09
C ARG A 19 47.17 18.26 -40.35
N PRO A 20 46.02 17.90 -39.73
CA PRO A 20 45.51 18.60 -38.55
C PRO A 20 45.58 17.73 -37.27
N THR A 21 46.08 18.34 -36.20
CA THR A 21 45.83 17.99 -34.79
C THR A 21 44.41 18.44 -34.38
N PRO A 22 43.71 17.72 -33.47
CA PRO A 22 42.37 18.12 -33.03
C PRO A 22 42.46 19.14 -31.89
N VAL A 23 41.66 20.21 -31.99
CA VAL A 23 41.31 21.11 -30.88
C VAL A 23 39.84 20.82 -30.55
N PRO A 24 39.47 20.67 -29.26
CA PRO A 24 38.11 20.32 -28.86
C PRO A 24 37.17 21.53 -28.81
N ASP A 25 35.91 21.28 -29.14
CA ASP A 25 34.83 22.25 -29.19
C ASP A 25 34.26 22.63 -27.82
N VAL A 26 33.65 23.80 -27.83
CA VAL A 26 33.13 24.67 -26.76
C VAL A 26 32.15 23.99 -25.78
N THR A 27 32.37 24.21 -24.49
CA THR A 27 31.49 23.85 -23.36
C THR A 27 30.38 24.89 -23.15
N GLU A 28 29.11 24.46 -23.22
CA GLU A 28 27.98 25.15 -22.59
C GLU A 28 27.78 24.68 -21.15
N ILE A 29 27.59 25.65 -20.27
CA ILE A 29 27.62 25.56 -18.81
C ILE A 29 26.25 25.13 -18.29
N SER A 30 26.15 23.92 -17.73
CA SER A 30 25.05 23.55 -16.81
C SER A 30 25.50 23.77 -15.37
N SER A 31 24.79 24.65 -14.67
CA SER A 31 24.98 24.95 -13.25
C SER A 31 24.68 23.72 -12.38
N SER A 32 25.74 23.20 -11.76
CA SER A 32 25.72 22.19 -10.71
C SER A 32 26.02 22.84 -9.36
N ASP A 33 25.11 22.72 -8.39
CA ASP A 33 25.41 22.87 -6.96
C ASP A 33 24.39 22.05 -6.16
N GLU A 34 24.49 20.71 -6.29
CA GLU A 34 23.93 19.78 -5.31
C GLU A 34 25.08 19.27 -4.43
N TYR A 35 25.01 19.61 -3.15
CA TYR A 35 25.91 19.12 -2.11
C TYR A 35 25.73 17.60 -1.94
N SER A 36 26.74 16.85 -2.35
CA SER A 36 26.90 15.42 -2.07
C SER A 36 27.35 15.21 -0.62
N ASP A 37 26.44 14.72 0.23
CA ASP A 37 26.77 13.92 1.40
C ASP A 37 25.94 12.63 1.29
N GLN A 38 26.45 11.65 0.55
CA GLN A 38 25.97 10.28 0.56
C GLN A 38 27.17 9.35 0.76
N GLU A 39 27.27 8.79 1.96
CA GLU A 39 27.83 7.44 2.11
C GLU A 39 26.82 6.47 1.45
N GLU A 40 26.96 6.26 0.14
CA GLU A 40 26.22 5.22 -0.57
C GLU A 40 26.81 3.85 -0.18
N ALA A 41 25.95 2.99 0.36
CA ALA A 41 26.27 1.57 0.54
C ALA A 41 26.33 0.88 -0.85
N PRO A 42 27.31 0.02 -1.12
CA PRO A 42 27.59 -0.55 -2.46
C PRO A 42 26.53 -1.54 -3.02
N GLU A 43 25.37 -1.69 -2.37
CA GLU A 43 24.36 -2.71 -2.72
C GLU A 43 23.28 -2.23 -3.72
N GLU A 44 22.99 -0.93 -3.83
CA GLU A 44 21.86 -0.44 -4.64
C GLU A 44 22.11 -0.51 -6.17
N HIS A 45 23.37 -0.51 -6.61
CA HIS A 45 23.71 -0.48 -8.04
C HIS A 45 23.46 -1.83 -8.75
N ASN A 46 23.68 -2.96 -8.05
CA ASN A 46 23.49 -4.30 -8.63
C ASN A 46 22.02 -4.67 -8.88
N LEU A 47 21.09 -4.18 -8.05
CA LEU A 47 19.66 -4.49 -8.17
C LEU A 47 19.03 -3.86 -9.42
N LYS A 48 19.40 -2.63 -9.77
CA LYS A 48 18.87 -1.94 -10.97
C LYS A 48 19.32 -2.60 -12.27
N GLU A 49 20.56 -3.07 -12.33
CA GLU A 49 21.10 -3.77 -13.51
C GLU A 49 20.47 -5.15 -13.73
N VAL A 50 20.27 -5.91 -12.65
CA VAL A 50 19.57 -7.20 -12.69
C VAL A 50 18.12 -7.01 -13.17
N VAL A 51 17.42 -6.00 -12.63
CA VAL A 51 16.03 -5.68 -13.02
C VAL A 51 15.91 -5.26 -14.48
N ASN A 52 16.89 -4.51 -15.02
CA ASN A 52 16.90 -4.12 -16.43
C ASN A 52 17.20 -5.30 -17.36
N LYS A 53 18.09 -6.21 -16.96
CA LYS A 53 18.35 -7.47 -17.67
C LYS A 53 17.10 -8.34 -17.79
N PHE A 54 16.23 -8.26 -16.79
CA PHE A 54 14.99 -9.02 -16.65
C PHE A 54 13.71 -8.21 -17.02
N SER A 55 13.84 -7.18 -17.85
CA SER A 55 12.67 -6.44 -18.37
C SER A 55 12.23 -6.99 -19.73
N LEU A 56 10.95 -7.00 -20.06
CA LEU A 56 10.47 -7.43 -21.40
C LEU A 56 11.14 -6.65 -22.55
N GLU A 57 11.58 -5.42 -22.28
CA GLU A 57 12.29 -4.56 -23.23
C GLU A 57 13.68 -5.09 -23.62
N SER A 58 14.33 -5.93 -22.80
CA SER A 58 15.60 -6.59 -23.15
C SER A 58 15.39 -7.87 -23.99
N PHE A 59 14.24 -8.53 -23.84
CA PHE A 59 13.85 -9.74 -24.59
C PHE A 59 13.26 -9.41 -25.97
N SER A 60 12.62 -8.26 -26.10
CA SER A 60 12.19 -7.73 -27.39
C SER A 60 13.42 -7.23 -28.16
N LYS A 61 13.95 -8.04 -29.10
CA LYS A 61 14.95 -7.55 -30.07
C LYS A 61 14.45 -6.22 -30.64
N LYS A 62 15.18 -5.13 -30.42
CA LYS A 62 14.88 -3.75 -30.90
C LYS A 62 14.72 -3.62 -32.44
N GLY A 63 14.69 -4.71 -33.20
CA GLY A 63 14.80 -4.73 -34.65
C GLY A 63 13.77 -5.57 -35.42
N GLN A 64 12.60 -5.93 -34.87
CA GLN A 64 11.62 -6.76 -35.61
C GLN A 64 10.17 -6.26 -35.71
N LEU A 65 9.86 -5.07 -35.19
CA LEU A 65 8.65 -4.37 -35.62
C LEU A 65 9.09 -3.35 -36.67
N GLU A 66 8.85 -3.66 -37.95
CA GLU A 66 8.96 -2.68 -39.02
C GLU A 66 8.16 -1.45 -38.61
N LYS A 67 8.84 -0.30 -38.45
CA LYS A 67 8.21 0.97 -38.12
C LYS A 67 7.41 1.42 -39.35
N THR A 68 6.17 0.99 -39.45
CA THR A 68 5.31 1.27 -40.61
C THR A 68 4.75 2.70 -40.60
N ASP A 69 4.60 3.34 -39.42
CA ASP A 69 4.24 4.76 -39.34
C ASP A 69 4.88 5.48 -38.14
N PRO A 70 5.67 6.56 -38.35
CA PRO A 70 6.29 7.35 -37.26
C PRO A 70 5.28 8.02 -36.32
N ARG A 71 3.99 8.14 -36.68
CA ARG A 71 2.95 8.72 -35.82
C ARG A 71 2.53 7.80 -34.66
N PHE A 72 2.62 6.49 -34.84
CA PHE A 72 2.17 5.49 -33.87
C PHE A 72 3.32 4.84 -33.09
N GLY A 73 4.57 5.04 -33.54
CA GLY A 73 5.77 4.61 -32.81
C GLY A 73 5.81 3.10 -32.58
N TYR A 74 5.94 2.68 -31.32
CA TYR A 74 5.96 1.26 -30.94
C TYR A 74 4.56 0.63 -30.79
N LYS A 75 3.49 1.42 -30.93
CA LYS A 75 2.10 0.96 -30.78
C LYS A 75 1.46 0.53 -32.09
N ASP A 76 2.19 0.58 -33.19
CA ASP A 76 1.70 0.05 -34.45
C ASP A 76 1.77 -1.48 -34.43
N LEU A 77 0.60 -2.10 -34.29
CA LEU A 77 0.40 -3.55 -34.22
C LEU A 77 -0.31 -4.08 -35.49
N SER A 78 -0.39 -3.27 -36.54
CA SER A 78 -1.05 -3.63 -37.81
C SER A 78 -0.41 -4.84 -38.51
N SER A 79 0.86 -5.11 -38.23
CA SER A 79 1.62 -6.24 -38.76
C SER A 79 1.30 -7.59 -38.11
N LEU A 80 0.53 -7.63 -37.02
CA LEU A 80 0.20 -8.88 -36.33
C LEU A 80 -0.93 -9.64 -37.06
N PRO A 81 -0.72 -10.91 -37.47
CA PRO A 81 -1.74 -11.69 -38.14
C PRO A 81 -2.86 -12.08 -37.16
N LEU A 82 -4.12 -12.02 -37.59
CA LEU A 82 -5.25 -12.52 -36.80
C LEU A 82 -5.44 -14.03 -37.03
N LYS A 83 -5.83 -14.75 -35.97
CA LYS A 83 -6.29 -16.14 -36.07
C LYS A 83 -7.65 -16.21 -36.77
N ARG A 84 -7.97 -17.33 -37.42
CA ARG A 84 -9.24 -17.50 -38.15
C ARG A 84 -10.48 -17.40 -37.25
N ASP A 85 -10.34 -17.75 -35.98
CA ASP A 85 -11.38 -17.77 -34.95
C ASP A 85 -11.29 -16.58 -33.97
N HIS A 86 -10.70 -15.46 -34.42
CA HIS A 86 -10.46 -14.27 -33.60
C HIS A 86 -11.70 -13.68 -32.92
N TYR A 87 -12.91 -13.90 -33.45
CA TYR A 87 -14.15 -13.37 -32.88
C TYR A 87 -14.50 -14.01 -31.52
N ASN A 88 -14.14 -15.27 -31.32
CA ASN A 88 -14.49 -16.04 -30.12
C ASN A 88 -13.44 -15.91 -29.00
N ARG A 89 -12.38 -15.12 -29.22
CA ARG A 89 -11.21 -15.03 -28.35
C ARG A 89 -11.14 -13.65 -27.72
N PRO A 90 -10.94 -13.49 -26.40
CA PRO A 90 -11.09 -12.19 -25.77
C PRO A 90 -9.78 -11.40 -25.60
N LEU A 91 -8.60 -11.95 -25.93
CA LEU A 91 -7.30 -11.33 -25.58
C LEU A 91 -6.55 -10.73 -26.77
N TRP A 92 -5.95 -9.56 -26.53
CA TRP A 92 -4.90 -8.95 -27.34
C TRP A 92 -3.61 -8.87 -26.55
N ILE A 93 -2.48 -9.19 -27.17
CA ILE A 93 -1.17 -9.21 -26.49
C ILE A 93 -0.20 -8.32 -27.27
N GLU A 94 0.33 -7.31 -26.60
CA GLU A 94 1.37 -6.42 -27.13
C GLU A 94 2.77 -7.07 -26.98
N PRO A 95 3.53 -7.27 -28.08
CA PRO A 95 4.80 -8.01 -28.06
C PRO A 95 5.96 -7.33 -27.33
N VAL A 96 5.97 -5.99 -27.24
CA VAL A 96 7.10 -5.21 -26.71
C VAL A 96 7.00 -5.01 -25.21
N LYS A 97 5.84 -4.55 -24.73
CA LYS A 97 5.62 -4.23 -23.31
C LYS A 97 4.94 -5.36 -22.53
N GLY A 98 4.43 -6.38 -23.21
CA GLY A 98 3.65 -7.46 -22.59
C GLY A 98 2.33 -6.97 -22.00
N THR A 99 1.75 -5.90 -22.56
CA THR A 99 0.41 -5.43 -22.20
C THR A 99 -0.63 -6.38 -22.78
N ILE A 100 -1.54 -6.87 -21.95
CA ILE A 100 -2.64 -7.74 -22.36
C ILE A 100 -3.95 -6.95 -22.23
N THR A 101 -4.68 -6.82 -23.33
CA THR A 101 -6.04 -6.25 -23.30
C THR A 101 -7.06 -7.39 -23.33
N LEU A 102 -7.98 -7.38 -22.37
CA LEU A 102 -9.07 -8.34 -22.23
C LEU A 102 -10.41 -7.67 -22.55
N GLU A 103 -11.17 -8.26 -23.47
CA GLU A 103 -12.54 -7.87 -23.77
C GLU A 103 -13.51 -8.49 -22.77
N SER A 104 -14.05 -7.68 -21.85
CA SER A 104 -14.90 -8.16 -20.74
C SER A 104 -16.31 -8.58 -21.19
N PHE A 105 -16.73 -8.19 -22.39
CA PHE A 105 -18.02 -8.53 -22.98
C PHE A 105 -18.04 -9.91 -23.67
N SER A 106 -16.91 -10.61 -23.73
CA SER A 106 -16.84 -11.96 -24.29
C SER A 106 -17.37 -13.01 -23.28
N PRO A 107 -18.06 -14.08 -23.73
CA PRO A 107 -18.48 -15.17 -22.85
C PRO A 107 -17.33 -15.86 -22.09
N LEU A 108 -16.12 -15.86 -22.66
CA LEU A 108 -14.92 -16.44 -22.04
C LEU A 108 -14.19 -15.47 -21.10
N ALA A 109 -14.67 -14.24 -20.95
CA ALA A 109 -14.02 -13.21 -20.14
C ALA A 109 -13.86 -13.59 -18.65
N PRO A 110 -14.85 -14.20 -17.96
CA PRO A 110 -14.69 -14.56 -16.55
C PRO A 110 -13.54 -15.56 -16.34
N GLN A 111 -13.42 -16.56 -17.21
CA GLN A 111 -12.35 -17.56 -17.16
C GLN A 111 -10.99 -16.91 -17.47
N ALA A 112 -10.93 -16.06 -18.49
CA ALA A 112 -9.72 -15.32 -18.84
C ALA A 112 -9.27 -14.38 -17.71
N GLN A 113 -10.22 -13.75 -17.03
CA GLN A 113 -9.97 -12.81 -15.95
C GLN A 113 -9.44 -13.49 -14.69
N ASP A 114 -10.04 -14.61 -14.25
CA ASP A 114 -9.55 -15.38 -13.10
C ASP A 114 -8.11 -15.86 -13.35
N PHE A 115 -7.80 -16.24 -14.59
CA PHE A 115 -6.46 -16.61 -15.01
C PHE A 115 -5.50 -15.41 -15.02
N LEU A 116 -5.84 -14.30 -15.69
CA LEU A 116 -5.00 -13.10 -15.77
C LEU A 116 -4.73 -12.47 -14.41
N THR A 117 -5.69 -12.52 -13.49
CA THR A 117 -5.51 -12.03 -12.10
C THR A 117 -4.43 -12.82 -11.35
N THR A 118 -4.13 -14.04 -11.79
CA THR A 118 -3.08 -14.89 -11.22
C THR A 118 -1.73 -14.67 -11.90
N ILE A 119 -1.71 -14.40 -13.22
CA ILE A 119 -0.46 -14.34 -14.01
C ILE A 119 0.05 -12.95 -14.35
N ALA A 120 -0.78 -11.91 -14.21
CA ALA A 120 -0.48 -10.56 -14.65
C ALA A 120 -0.92 -9.50 -13.61
N GLU A 121 -0.30 -8.33 -13.67
CA GLU A 121 -0.69 -7.17 -12.86
C GLU A 121 -1.77 -6.36 -13.59
N PRO A 122 -2.92 -6.06 -12.97
CA PRO A 122 -3.91 -5.19 -13.57
C PRO A 122 -3.38 -3.74 -13.63
N LEU A 123 -3.50 -3.10 -14.80
CA LEU A 123 -3.21 -1.68 -15.00
C LEU A 123 -4.48 -0.85 -14.92
N SER A 124 -5.50 -1.25 -15.67
CA SER A 124 -6.78 -0.54 -15.78
C SER A 124 -7.91 -1.55 -15.93
N ARG A 125 -9.02 -1.35 -15.21
CA ARG A 125 -10.20 -2.23 -15.24
C ARG A 125 -11.49 -1.42 -15.43
N PRO A 126 -11.69 -0.77 -16.60
CA PRO A 126 -12.97 -0.14 -16.94
C PRO A 126 -14.00 -1.20 -17.34
N THR A 127 -15.25 -0.79 -17.59
CA THR A 127 -16.37 -1.72 -17.80
C THR A 127 -16.19 -2.70 -18.97
N HIS A 128 -15.51 -2.30 -20.06
CA HIS A 128 -15.50 -3.06 -21.32
C HIS A 128 -14.14 -3.67 -21.71
N LEU A 129 -13.03 -3.00 -21.40
CA LEU A 129 -11.69 -3.39 -21.85
C LEU A 129 -10.72 -3.32 -20.69
N HIS A 130 -10.33 -4.47 -20.14
CA HIS A 130 -9.37 -4.52 -19.06
C HIS A 130 -7.94 -4.55 -19.62
N GLU A 131 -7.04 -3.80 -19.02
CA GLU A 131 -5.61 -3.81 -19.36
C GLU A 131 -4.82 -4.45 -18.22
N TYR A 132 -4.01 -5.44 -18.57
CA TYR A 132 -3.07 -6.13 -17.70
C TYR A 132 -1.65 -5.99 -18.23
N ARG A 133 -0.66 -6.18 -17.37
CA ARG A 133 0.76 -6.22 -17.72
C ARG A 133 1.41 -7.47 -17.19
N LEU A 134 2.10 -8.18 -18.08
CA LEU A 134 3.01 -9.24 -17.67
C LEU A 134 4.30 -8.63 -17.12
N THR A 135 4.63 -9.00 -15.89
CA THR A 135 5.88 -8.64 -15.22
C THR A 135 6.57 -9.89 -14.69
N GLY A 136 7.90 -9.87 -14.53
CA GLY A 136 8.61 -11.00 -13.92
C GLY A 136 8.11 -11.33 -12.50
N HIS A 137 7.63 -10.33 -11.76
CA HIS A 137 7.04 -10.51 -10.43
C HIS A 137 5.66 -11.21 -10.49
N SER A 138 4.82 -10.86 -11.46
CA SER A 138 3.52 -11.51 -11.66
C SER A 138 3.67 -12.98 -12.09
N LEU A 139 4.64 -13.28 -12.95
CA LEU A 139 4.96 -14.65 -13.35
C LEU A 139 5.53 -15.46 -12.18
N TYR A 140 6.32 -14.84 -11.31
CA TYR A 140 6.77 -15.48 -10.07
C TYR A 140 5.59 -15.89 -9.19
N ALA A 141 4.64 -14.98 -8.96
CA ALA A 141 3.44 -15.28 -8.18
C ALA A 141 2.64 -16.44 -8.78
N ALA A 142 2.52 -16.49 -10.12
CA ALA A 142 1.84 -17.57 -10.82
C ALA A 142 2.51 -18.95 -10.60
N VAL A 143 3.84 -19.01 -10.71
CA VAL A 143 4.59 -20.26 -10.45
C VAL A 143 4.50 -20.65 -8.98
N SER A 144 4.53 -19.69 -8.06
CA SER A 144 4.33 -19.95 -6.63
C SER A 144 2.96 -20.54 -6.32
N VAL A 145 1.93 -20.24 -7.12
CA VAL A 145 0.60 -20.87 -7.00
C VAL A 145 0.59 -22.31 -7.54
N GLY A 146 1.57 -22.70 -8.35
CA GLY A 146 1.73 -24.05 -8.89
C GLY A 146 1.42 -24.18 -10.38
N LEU A 147 1.24 -23.07 -11.10
CA LEU A 147 1.01 -23.10 -12.56
C LEU A 147 2.29 -23.46 -13.31
N LYS A 148 2.24 -24.45 -14.21
CA LYS A 148 3.39 -24.81 -15.04
C LYS A 148 3.57 -23.79 -16.18
N PRO A 149 4.81 -23.55 -16.65
CA PRO A 149 5.08 -22.59 -17.71
C PRO A 149 4.36 -22.90 -19.03
N GLN A 150 4.28 -24.19 -19.36
CA GLN A 150 3.64 -24.68 -20.58
C GLN A 150 2.14 -24.41 -20.57
N ASP A 151 1.50 -24.60 -19.41
CA ASP A 151 0.07 -24.32 -19.20
C ASP A 151 -0.21 -22.83 -19.42
N ILE A 152 0.68 -21.95 -18.93
CA ILE A 152 0.53 -20.50 -19.11
C ILE A 152 0.59 -20.11 -20.58
N VAL A 153 1.57 -20.63 -21.32
CA VAL A 153 1.73 -20.36 -22.75
C VAL A 153 0.55 -20.93 -23.55
N ALA A 154 0.12 -22.16 -23.26
CA ALA A 154 -1.00 -22.80 -23.93
C ALA A 154 -2.31 -22.04 -23.71
N PHE A 155 -2.56 -21.58 -22.47
CA PHE A 155 -3.77 -20.84 -22.15
C PHE A 155 -3.79 -19.45 -22.79
N LEU A 156 -2.67 -18.72 -22.77
CA LEU A 156 -2.55 -17.43 -23.46
C LEU A 156 -2.76 -17.59 -24.96
N ASP A 157 -2.16 -18.60 -25.59
CA ASP A 157 -2.34 -18.84 -27.02
C ASP A 157 -3.77 -19.29 -27.37
N ARG A 158 -4.45 -20.03 -26.48
CA ARG A 158 -5.85 -20.44 -26.64
C ARG A 158 -6.83 -19.26 -26.58
N LEU A 159 -6.54 -18.22 -25.81
CA LEU A 159 -7.44 -17.08 -25.63
C LEU A 159 -7.02 -15.83 -26.43
N SER A 160 -5.85 -15.82 -27.05
CA SER A 160 -5.34 -14.70 -27.85
C SER A 160 -5.92 -14.67 -29.27
N LYS A 161 -6.38 -13.48 -29.70
CA LYS A 161 -6.83 -13.21 -31.07
C LYS A 161 -5.71 -13.29 -32.09
N THR A 162 -4.51 -12.86 -31.68
CA THR A 162 -3.27 -12.95 -32.44
C THR A 162 -2.46 -14.16 -31.97
N PRO A 163 -1.62 -14.78 -32.82
CA PRO A 163 -0.68 -15.80 -32.35
C PRO A 163 0.28 -15.19 -31.34
N LEU A 164 0.59 -15.96 -30.28
CA LEU A 164 1.45 -15.47 -29.21
C LEU A 164 2.84 -15.12 -29.78
N PRO A 165 3.34 -13.88 -29.58
CA PRO A 165 4.67 -13.50 -30.03
C PRO A 165 5.77 -14.34 -29.38
N GLU A 166 6.80 -14.69 -30.16
CA GLU A 166 7.91 -15.53 -29.68
C GLU A 166 8.72 -14.86 -28.55
N SER A 167 8.75 -13.52 -28.53
CA SER A 167 9.34 -12.74 -27.44
C SER A 167 8.66 -13.02 -26.09
N ILE A 168 7.33 -13.07 -26.07
CA ILE A 168 6.54 -13.34 -24.86
C ILE A 168 6.68 -14.81 -24.46
N ARG A 169 6.66 -15.74 -25.42
CA ARG A 169 6.88 -17.16 -25.15
C ARG A 169 8.25 -17.41 -24.51
N SER A 170 9.30 -16.85 -25.11
CA SER A 170 10.67 -16.96 -24.59
C SER A 170 10.80 -16.34 -23.21
N PHE A 171 10.20 -15.15 -23.02
CA PHE A 171 10.17 -14.47 -21.73
C PHE A 171 9.50 -15.34 -20.65
N ILE A 172 8.32 -15.89 -20.90
CA ILE A 172 7.62 -16.73 -19.91
C ILE A 172 8.47 -17.96 -19.55
N ILE A 173 9.00 -18.68 -20.54
CA ILE A 173 9.76 -19.91 -20.32
C ILE A 173 11.07 -19.65 -19.59
N GLU A 174 11.84 -18.64 -19.99
CA GLU A 174 13.13 -18.34 -19.40
C GLU A 174 12.98 -17.84 -17.95
N PHE A 175 11.99 -16.98 -17.69
CA PHE A 175 11.71 -16.51 -16.34
C PHE A 175 11.20 -17.63 -15.45
N THR A 176 10.25 -18.44 -15.89
CA THR A 176 9.70 -19.46 -14.99
C THR A 176 10.65 -20.64 -14.76
N LYS A 177 11.67 -20.85 -15.61
CA LYS A 177 12.67 -21.92 -15.42
C LYS A 177 13.53 -21.72 -14.17
N SER A 178 13.80 -20.49 -13.76
CA SER A 178 14.63 -20.19 -12.58
C SER A 178 13.84 -19.95 -11.30
N TYR A 179 12.53 -19.70 -11.39
CA TYR A 179 11.68 -19.31 -10.26
C TYR A 179 10.85 -20.49 -9.73
N GLY A 180 10.55 -20.47 -8.42
CA GLY A 180 9.70 -21.49 -7.76
C GLY A 180 10.38 -22.83 -7.46
N LYS A 181 11.63 -23.01 -7.89
CA LYS A 181 12.43 -24.21 -7.64
C LYS A 181 13.15 -24.22 -6.29
N ILE A 182 13.39 -23.05 -5.70
CA ILE A 182 14.04 -22.92 -4.40
C ILE A 182 12.99 -22.51 -3.38
N LYS A 183 12.85 -23.33 -2.35
CA LYS A 183 11.99 -23.10 -1.20
C LYS A 183 12.85 -22.98 0.04
N MET A 184 12.61 -21.96 0.83
CA MET A 184 13.14 -21.86 2.18
C MET A 184 12.03 -22.30 3.13
N VAL A 185 12.24 -23.45 3.76
CA VAL A 185 11.30 -24.05 4.68
C VAL A 185 11.95 -24.07 6.05
N LEU A 186 11.25 -23.51 7.02
CA LEU A 186 11.67 -23.56 8.41
C LEU A 186 11.02 -24.79 9.05
N ARG A 187 11.83 -25.71 9.57
CA ARG A 187 11.37 -26.93 10.24
C ARG A 187 12.11 -27.07 11.55
N HIS A 188 11.41 -27.33 12.65
CA HIS A 188 12.01 -27.53 13.98
C HIS A 188 13.04 -26.45 14.37
N ASN A 189 12.73 -25.18 14.06
CA ASN A 189 13.62 -24.04 14.31
C ASN A 189 14.99 -24.13 13.57
N ARG A 190 15.00 -24.72 12.38
CA ARG A 190 16.15 -24.78 11.48
C ARG A 190 15.70 -24.46 10.06
N TYR A 191 16.41 -23.55 9.40
CA TYR A 191 16.10 -23.19 8.01
C TYR A 191 16.69 -24.23 7.07
N TYR A 192 15.84 -24.78 6.21
CA TYR A 192 16.21 -25.67 5.14
C TYR A 192 16.00 -24.97 3.80
N VAL A 193 16.99 -25.07 2.92
CA VAL A 193 16.80 -24.74 1.50
C VAL A 193 16.44 -26.04 0.79
N GLU A 194 15.19 -26.11 0.35
CA GLU A 194 14.58 -27.20 -0.40
C GLU A 194 14.55 -26.88 -1.89
N THR A 195 14.86 -27.88 -2.72
CA THR A 195 14.64 -27.81 -4.15
C THR A 195 14.20 -29.15 -4.71
N THR A 196 13.34 -29.11 -5.73
CA THR A 196 12.96 -30.27 -6.52
C THR A 196 13.95 -30.56 -7.65
N ASP A 197 14.88 -29.64 -7.94
CA ASP A 197 15.85 -29.75 -9.03
C ASP A 197 17.28 -29.96 -8.48
N PRO A 198 17.86 -31.16 -8.62
CA PRO A 198 19.19 -31.47 -8.08
C PRO A 198 20.31 -30.64 -8.73
N GLN A 199 20.15 -30.25 -10.01
CA GLN A 199 21.14 -29.42 -10.70
C GLN A 199 21.19 -28.01 -10.10
N MET A 200 20.02 -27.49 -9.70
CA MET A 200 19.93 -26.20 -9.04
C MET A 200 20.56 -26.24 -7.65
N LEU A 201 20.37 -27.32 -6.89
CA LEU A 201 21.02 -27.51 -5.60
C LEU A 201 22.54 -27.46 -5.71
N GLN A 202 23.11 -28.20 -6.66
CA GLN A 202 24.55 -28.22 -6.90
C GLN A 202 25.09 -26.84 -7.30
N ARG A 203 24.30 -26.07 -8.06
CA ARG A 203 24.67 -24.70 -8.43
C ARG A 203 24.68 -23.77 -7.22
N LEU A 204 23.74 -23.91 -6.29
CA LEU A 204 23.70 -23.12 -5.05
C LEU A 204 24.86 -23.48 -4.12
N LEU A 205 25.20 -24.77 -4.00
CA LEU A 205 26.31 -25.23 -3.16
C LEU A 205 27.68 -24.79 -3.68
N LYS A 206 27.81 -24.55 -4.99
CA LYS A 206 29.03 -24.03 -5.62
C LYS A 206 29.18 -22.50 -5.53
N ASP A 207 28.14 -21.79 -5.08
CA ASP A 207 28.20 -20.33 -4.95
C ASP A 207 29.05 -19.92 -3.75
N GLU A 208 29.91 -18.91 -3.95
CA GLU A 208 30.89 -18.44 -2.95
C GLU A 208 30.27 -17.91 -1.65
N VAL A 209 29.01 -17.47 -1.70
CA VAL A 209 28.30 -16.89 -0.53
C VAL A 209 27.38 -17.90 0.14
N ILE A 210 26.72 -18.77 -0.64
CA ILE A 210 25.74 -19.75 -0.12
C ILE A 210 26.43 -21.00 0.42
N GLY A 211 27.45 -21.51 -0.28
CA GLY A 211 28.18 -22.72 0.10
C GLY A 211 28.72 -22.70 1.54
N PRO A 212 29.38 -21.61 1.99
CA PRO A 212 29.90 -21.51 3.36
C PRO A 212 28.85 -21.36 4.46
N GLN A 213 27.59 -21.05 4.12
CA GLN A 213 26.50 -20.92 5.09
C GLN A 213 25.85 -22.26 5.44
N ARG A 214 26.32 -23.38 4.85
CA ARG A 214 25.81 -24.71 5.18
C ARG A 214 26.28 -25.14 6.56
N LEU A 215 25.36 -25.71 7.34
CA LEU A 215 25.72 -26.42 8.58
C LEU A 215 26.13 -27.87 8.24
N ASP A 216 27.43 -28.18 8.40
CA ASP A 216 28.02 -29.48 8.04
C ASP A 216 27.71 -30.64 9.02
N ASN A 217 26.91 -30.39 10.06
CA ASN A 217 26.64 -31.36 11.14
C ASN A 217 25.51 -32.39 10.83
N THR A 218 25.03 -32.47 9.58
CA THR A 218 24.04 -33.49 9.18
C THR A 218 24.54 -34.29 7.99
N GLU A 219 24.44 -35.62 8.09
CA GLU A 219 24.83 -36.60 7.08
C GLU A 219 24.14 -36.29 5.73
N GLY A 220 24.93 -35.87 4.74
CA GLY A 220 24.50 -35.83 3.34
C GLY A 220 23.39 -34.84 2.98
N ILE A 221 23.01 -34.86 1.70
CA ILE A 221 21.82 -34.16 1.18
C ILE A 221 20.61 -34.97 1.66
N ILE A 222 19.67 -34.32 2.35
CA ILE A 222 18.48 -35.00 2.86
C ILE A 222 17.47 -35.11 1.71
N GLU A 223 17.27 -36.33 1.20
CA GLU A 223 16.25 -36.68 0.21
C GLU A 223 14.93 -37.03 0.92
N ARG A 224 13.82 -36.39 0.54
CA ARG A 224 12.48 -36.67 1.12
C ARG A 224 11.41 -36.69 0.04
N ALA A 225 10.37 -37.48 0.25
CA ALA A 225 9.14 -37.41 -0.55
C ALA A 225 8.49 -36.01 -0.40
N ALA A 226 8.02 -35.45 -1.51
CA ALA A 226 7.25 -34.20 -1.49
C ALA A 226 5.97 -34.36 -0.64
N PRO A 227 5.54 -33.30 0.08
CA PRO A 227 4.29 -33.33 0.84
C PRO A 227 3.10 -33.57 -0.11
N LYS A 228 2.24 -34.52 0.24
CA LYS A 228 0.98 -34.78 -0.48
C LYS A 228 0.02 -33.60 -0.30
N MET A 229 -0.85 -33.36 -1.29
CA MET A 229 -1.98 -32.42 -1.16
C MET A 229 -2.95 -32.96 -0.10
N GLY A 230 -2.70 -32.67 1.18
CA GLY A 230 -3.69 -32.89 2.23
C GLY A 230 -4.84 -31.90 2.03
N GLY A 231 -6.08 -32.39 2.06
CA GLY A 231 -7.28 -31.55 1.98
C GLY A 231 -7.36 -30.61 3.18
N LEU A 232 -6.72 -29.44 3.07
CA LEU A 232 -6.78 -28.41 4.09
C LEU A 232 -8.14 -27.73 4.02
N VAL A 233 -8.97 -27.99 5.03
CA VAL A 233 -10.28 -27.35 5.19
C VAL A 233 -10.08 -26.00 5.89
N ILE A 234 -10.23 -24.91 5.14
CA ILE A 234 -10.16 -23.55 5.68
C ILE A 234 -11.40 -23.30 6.55
N PRO A 235 -11.26 -22.96 7.85
CA PRO A 235 -12.41 -22.74 8.71
C PRO A 235 -13.33 -21.63 8.17
N GLY A 236 -14.65 -21.90 8.14
CA GLY A 236 -15.67 -20.95 7.68
C GLY A 236 -16.06 -21.03 6.20
N THR A 237 -15.42 -21.90 5.40
CA THR A 237 -15.84 -22.22 4.02
C THR A 237 -17.06 -23.13 3.99
N LYS A 238 -17.69 -23.27 2.82
CA LYS A 238 -18.80 -24.22 2.61
C LYS A 238 -18.32 -25.68 2.81
N ASP A 239 -17.11 -25.97 2.37
CA ASP A 239 -16.50 -27.30 2.51
C ASP A 239 -16.26 -27.66 3.99
N ALA A 240 -15.93 -26.67 4.84
CA ALA A 240 -15.79 -26.86 6.28
C ALA A 240 -17.12 -27.14 7.00
N ALA A 241 -18.24 -26.64 6.47
CA ALA A 241 -19.57 -26.92 7.00
C ALA A 241 -20.01 -28.36 6.68
N GLY A 242 -19.78 -28.82 5.44
CA GLY A 242 -20.08 -30.19 5.03
C GLY A 242 -19.27 -31.25 5.80
N VAL A 243 -17.98 -31.01 6.02
CA VAL A 243 -17.12 -31.92 6.81
C VAL A 243 -17.57 -31.98 8.27
N ARG A 244 -18.05 -30.88 8.87
CA ARG A 244 -18.61 -30.87 10.24
C ARG A 244 -19.95 -31.61 10.34
N GLU A 245 -20.78 -31.54 9.31
CA GLU A 245 -22.03 -32.31 9.24
C GLU A 245 -21.75 -33.82 9.12
N THR A 246 -20.75 -34.22 8.32
CA THR A 246 -20.31 -35.63 8.28
C THR A 246 -19.63 -36.07 9.58
N THR A 247 -18.81 -35.23 10.25
CA THR A 247 -18.22 -35.62 11.55
C THR A 247 -19.27 -35.71 12.67
N GLN A 248 -20.35 -34.91 12.60
CA GLN A 248 -21.48 -35.01 13.54
C GLN A 248 -22.37 -36.23 13.26
N GLN A 249 -22.50 -36.67 12.01
CA GLN A 249 -23.17 -37.91 11.65
C GLN A 249 -22.33 -39.15 11.98
N GLU A 250 -21.01 -39.12 11.78
CA GLU A 250 -20.11 -40.23 12.16
C GLU A 250 -19.99 -40.41 13.68
N ALA A 251 -20.09 -39.32 14.47
CA ALA A 251 -20.13 -39.41 15.93
C ALA A 251 -21.44 -40.02 16.49
N SER A 252 -22.48 -40.17 15.66
CA SER A 252 -23.77 -40.76 16.04
C SER A 252 -24.06 -42.12 15.38
N ALA A 253 -23.17 -42.61 14.51
CA ALA A 253 -23.37 -43.84 13.72
C ALA A 253 -22.35 -44.95 14.00
N ASN A 254 -21.73 -45.00 15.19
CA ASN A 254 -20.97 -46.18 15.63
C ASN A 254 -21.87 -47.13 16.43
N ARG A 255 -22.77 -47.82 15.72
CA ARG A 255 -23.29 -49.15 16.06
C ARG A 255 -23.94 -49.79 14.82
N ASP A 256 -23.46 -50.99 14.54
CA ASP A 256 -23.92 -52.03 13.61
C ASP A 256 -23.33 -52.07 12.18
N ASP A 257 -22.76 -53.25 11.92
CA ASP A 257 -22.05 -53.74 10.75
C ASP A 257 -22.97 -54.06 9.55
N ASN A 258 -22.32 -54.05 8.38
CA ASN A 258 -22.54 -54.83 7.14
C ASN A 258 -23.58 -54.43 6.07
N GLN A 259 -23.04 -54.38 4.84
CA GLN A 259 -23.62 -54.63 3.50
C GLN A 259 -24.79 -53.76 3.02
N ASP A 260 -24.57 -52.89 2.02
CA ASP A 260 -24.72 -53.25 0.59
C ASP A 260 -24.44 -52.03 -0.31
N GLY A 261 -24.00 -52.31 -1.54
CA GLY A 261 -23.58 -51.32 -2.52
C GLY A 261 -24.72 -50.52 -3.14
N VAL A 262 -24.47 -49.23 -3.38
CA VAL A 262 -25.17 -48.42 -4.37
C VAL A 262 -24.12 -47.64 -5.16
N VAL A 263 -24.10 -47.87 -6.46
CA VAL A 263 -23.26 -47.23 -7.47
C VAL A 263 -23.85 -45.85 -7.75
N ASP A 264 -23.09 -44.78 -7.52
CA ASP A 264 -23.43 -43.43 -7.99
C ASP A 264 -22.44 -43.00 -9.09
N TYR A 265 -23.01 -42.53 -10.19
CA TYR A 265 -22.34 -42.19 -11.44
C TYR A 265 -21.76 -40.77 -11.36
N GLY A 266 -20.44 -40.65 -11.26
CA GLY A 266 -19.72 -39.37 -11.26
C GLY A 266 -18.54 -39.37 -12.23
N ILE A 267 -18.80 -38.88 -13.45
CA ILE A 267 -17.90 -38.18 -14.39
C ILE A 267 -16.47 -38.73 -14.52
N ASP A 268 -16.20 -39.33 -15.69
CA ASP A 268 -14.90 -39.78 -16.19
C ASP A 268 -13.75 -38.79 -15.91
N ASP A 269 -12.91 -39.13 -14.94
CA ASP A 269 -11.58 -38.56 -14.77
C ASP A 269 -10.64 -39.28 -15.75
N VAL A 270 -10.36 -38.61 -16.86
CA VAL A 270 -9.49 -39.12 -17.91
C VAL A 270 -8.04 -39.01 -17.44
N GLY A 271 -7.48 -40.14 -17.02
CA GLY A 271 -6.04 -40.40 -16.99
C GLY A 271 -5.30 -39.84 -15.78
N GLU A 272 -5.39 -40.52 -14.64
CA GLU A 272 -4.33 -40.51 -13.64
C GLU A 272 -3.09 -41.20 -14.23
N ASP A 273 -2.30 -40.46 -15.01
CA ASP A 273 -0.92 -40.85 -15.28
C ASP A 273 -0.14 -40.79 -13.96
N GLU A 274 0.53 -41.90 -13.66
CA GLU A 274 1.39 -42.19 -12.52
C GLU A 274 2.21 -40.95 -12.05
N ASN A 275 1.80 -40.33 -10.95
CA ASN A 275 2.62 -39.30 -10.29
C ASN A 275 3.80 -39.98 -9.59
N GLU A 276 4.95 -40.06 -10.27
CA GLU A 276 6.25 -40.31 -9.65
C GLU A 276 6.40 -39.41 -8.40
N GLU A 277 6.69 -40.00 -7.24
CA GLU A 277 6.90 -39.28 -5.99
C GLU A 277 8.04 -38.26 -6.17
N ALA A 278 7.71 -36.97 -6.31
CA ALA A 278 8.71 -35.94 -6.51
C ALA A 278 9.65 -35.88 -5.28
N ILE A 279 10.90 -36.33 -5.45
CA ILE A 279 11.93 -36.28 -4.41
C ILE A 279 12.39 -34.82 -4.25
N THR A 280 12.40 -34.33 -3.01
CA THR A 280 12.90 -33.00 -2.64
C THR A 280 14.26 -33.14 -1.97
N TYR A 281 15.23 -32.34 -2.41
CA TYR A 281 16.57 -32.28 -1.86
C TYR A 281 16.72 -31.06 -0.95
N SER A 282 17.37 -31.22 0.20
CA SER A 282 17.52 -30.12 1.16
C SER A 282 18.86 -30.07 1.92
N PHE A 283 19.28 -28.87 2.33
CA PHE A 283 20.39 -28.63 3.26
C PHE A 283 20.04 -27.53 4.28
N GLU A 284 20.70 -27.58 5.44
CA GLU A 284 20.45 -26.69 6.59
C GLU A 284 21.31 -25.42 6.57
N ILE A 285 20.73 -24.28 6.99
CA ILE A 285 21.34 -22.94 7.04
C ILE A 285 21.09 -22.30 8.42
N PRO A 286 22.05 -21.55 8.98
CA PRO A 286 21.86 -20.83 10.25
C PRO A 286 20.88 -19.67 10.12
N ASN A 287 20.16 -19.37 11.22
CA ASN A 287 19.17 -18.30 11.27
C ASN A 287 19.73 -16.90 10.92
N SER A 288 21.01 -16.63 11.20
CA SER A 288 21.69 -15.38 10.85
C SER A 288 21.99 -15.25 9.35
N GLY A 289 22.12 -16.37 8.63
CA GLY A 289 22.47 -16.41 7.21
C GLY A 289 21.28 -16.28 6.26
N VAL A 290 20.05 -16.34 6.76
CA VAL A 290 18.82 -16.38 5.97
C VAL A 290 18.68 -15.17 5.04
N GLU A 291 18.89 -13.96 5.55
CA GLU A 291 18.77 -12.73 4.75
C GLU A 291 19.83 -12.65 3.65
N VAL A 292 21.07 -13.05 3.98
CA VAL A 292 22.20 -13.08 3.04
C VAL A 292 21.94 -14.08 1.91
N VAL A 293 21.50 -15.29 2.26
CA VAL A 293 21.16 -16.33 1.28
C VAL A 293 19.99 -15.88 0.41
N LYS A 294 18.95 -15.25 0.98
CA LYS A 294 17.81 -14.73 0.22
C LYS A 294 18.23 -13.64 -0.77
N ALA A 295 19.04 -12.69 -0.33
CA ALA A 295 19.56 -11.62 -1.18
C ALA A 295 20.44 -12.18 -2.31
N ARG A 296 21.30 -13.16 -2.00
CA ARG A 296 22.16 -13.81 -3.00
C ARG A 296 21.36 -14.64 -4.00
N CYS A 297 20.39 -15.42 -3.55
CA CYS A 297 19.47 -16.18 -4.40
C CYS A 297 18.74 -15.26 -5.40
N GLN A 298 18.32 -14.08 -4.95
CA GLN A 298 17.73 -13.07 -5.84
C GLN A 298 18.73 -12.52 -6.86
N ALA A 299 19.98 -12.23 -6.45
CA ALA A 299 21.03 -11.76 -7.36
C ALA A 299 21.36 -12.80 -8.46
N ILE A 300 21.25 -14.08 -8.14
CA ILE A 300 21.43 -15.20 -9.09
C ILE A 300 20.23 -15.35 -10.05
N GLY A 301 19.10 -14.70 -9.77
CA GLY A 301 17.86 -14.80 -10.56
C GLY A 301 16.96 -15.98 -10.18
N CYS A 302 17.19 -16.59 -9.01
CA CYS A 302 16.37 -17.66 -8.44
C CYS A 302 15.91 -17.28 -7.02
N PRO A 303 14.87 -16.45 -6.84
CA PRO A 303 14.43 -16.06 -5.51
C PRO A 303 13.87 -17.25 -4.73
N ALA A 304 14.19 -17.30 -3.45
CA ALA A 304 13.71 -18.33 -2.55
C ALA A 304 12.35 -17.97 -1.96
N LEU A 305 11.41 -18.93 -2.01
CA LEU A 305 10.06 -18.80 -1.44
C LEU A 305 10.04 -19.22 0.04
N GLU A 306 9.50 -18.37 0.91
CA GLU A 306 9.25 -18.73 2.31
C GLU A 306 7.93 -19.50 2.42
N GLU A 307 8.00 -20.78 2.77
CA GLU A 307 6.84 -21.62 3.08
C GLU A 307 6.93 -22.11 4.52
N TYR A 308 5.82 -22.03 5.25
CA TYR A 308 5.69 -22.51 6.61
C TYR A 308 4.83 -23.78 6.67
N ASP A 309 5.42 -24.85 7.18
CA ASP A 309 4.73 -26.09 7.49
C ASP A 309 4.22 -26.05 8.93
N PHE A 310 3.04 -25.46 9.11
CA PHE A 310 2.44 -25.27 10.44
C PHE A 310 1.85 -26.55 11.03
N GLN A 311 1.52 -27.54 10.19
CA GLN A 311 0.99 -28.84 10.64
C GLN A 311 2.10 -29.73 11.21
N GLY A 312 3.28 -29.72 10.58
CA GLY A 312 4.45 -30.47 11.05
C GLY A 312 5.22 -29.81 12.20
N ASP A 313 4.91 -28.57 12.57
CA ASP A 313 5.62 -27.83 13.61
C ASP A 313 5.11 -28.21 15.02
N THR A 314 5.92 -28.95 15.78
CA THR A 314 5.67 -29.31 17.17
C THR A 314 6.42 -28.44 18.18
N VAL A 315 7.33 -27.57 17.71
CA VAL A 315 8.17 -26.71 18.56
C VAL A 315 7.37 -25.52 19.07
N ASN A 316 6.62 -24.88 18.17
CA ASN A 316 5.75 -23.77 18.55
C ASN A 316 4.44 -24.30 19.14
N PRO A 317 4.03 -23.86 20.35
CA PRO A 317 2.80 -24.37 20.95
C PRO A 317 1.59 -23.95 20.12
N ASN A 318 0.59 -24.83 20.07
CA ASN A 318 -0.68 -24.49 19.43
C ASN A 318 -1.46 -23.52 20.32
N LEU A 319 -2.15 -22.58 19.68
CA LEU A 319 -3.12 -21.71 20.29
C LEU A 319 -4.51 -22.24 19.91
N ASP A 320 -5.31 -22.61 20.89
CA ASP A 320 -6.68 -23.07 20.65
C ASP A 320 -7.55 -21.87 20.26
N MET A 321 -7.71 -21.69 18.95
CA MET A 321 -8.45 -20.60 18.34
C MET A 321 -9.21 -21.16 17.15
N ASP A 322 -10.53 -21.11 17.24
CA ASP A 322 -11.43 -21.42 16.14
C ASP A 322 -12.28 -20.20 15.78
N LEU A 323 -12.71 -20.16 14.52
CA LEU A 323 -13.72 -19.22 14.08
C LEU A 323 -15.07 -19.61 14.66
N LYS A 324 -15.80 -18.61 15.16
CA LYS A 324 -17.18 -18.79 15.63
C LYS A 324 -18.07 -19.24 14.46
N PRO A 325 -19.09 -20.09 14.68
CA PRO A 325 -19.96 -20.57 13.61
C PRO A 325 -20.71 -19.47 12.85
N ALA A 326 -20.96 -18.33 13.49
CA ALA A 326 -21.57 -17.15 12.86
C ALA A 326 -20.63 -16.44 11.85
N ALA A 327 -19.33 -16.71 11.90
CA ALA A 327 -18.32 -16.12 11.04
C ALA A 327 -18.25 -16.87 9.70
N ARG A 328 -19.17 -16.58 8.78
CA ARG A 328 -19.11 -17.07 7.40
C ARG A 328 -18.25 -16.14 6.55
N ILE A 329 -17.24 -16.69 5.89
CA ILE A 329 -16.39 -15.94 4.97
C ILE A 329 -17.05 -15.82 3.59
N ARG A 330 -16.71 -14.76 2.86
CA ARG A 330 -17.21 -14.52 1.49
C ARG A 330 -16.35 -15.27 0.46
N SER A 331 -16.90 -15.54 -0.72
CA SER A 331 -16.22 -16.32 -1.78
C SER A 331 -14.86 -15.75 -2.21
N TYR A 332 -14.72 -14.43 -2.32
CA TYR A 332 -13.43 -13.81 -2.67
C TYR A 332 -12.41 -13.88 -1.53
N GLN A 333 -12.86 -13.95 -0.27
CA GLN A 333 -11.98 -14.13 0.90
C GLN A 333 -11.46 -15.56 0.93
N GLU A 334 -12.34 -16.53 0.67
CA GLU A 334 -11.99 -17.93 0.49
C GLU A 334 -10.99 -18.13 -0.66
N LYS A 335 -11.25 -17.55 -1.85
CA LYS A 335 -10.29 -17.54 -2.97
C LYS A 335 -8.92 -17.00 -2.54
N SER A 336 -8.88 -15.93 -1.74
CA SER A 336 -7.63 -15.33 -1.27
C SER A 336 -6.85 -16.23 -0.31
N LEU A 337 -7.55 -16.94 0.58
CA LEU A 337 -6.96 -17.86 1.57
C LEU A 337 -6.53 -19.18 0.91
N SER A 338 -7.31 -19.69 -0.05
CA SER A 338 -6.96 -20.86 -0.86
C SER A 338 -5.62 -20.66 -1.57
N LYS A 339 -5.37 -19.47 -2.14
CA LYS A 339 -4.06 -19.15 -2.73
C LYS A 339 -2.91 -19.11 -1.71
N MET A 340 -3.19 -18.71 -0.48
CA MET A 340 -2.20 -18.67 0.61
C MET A 340 -1.85 -20.08 1.13
N PHE A 341 -2.82 -20.99 1.16
CA PHE A 341 -2.68 -22.32 1.77
C PHE A 341 -2.70 -23.51 0.79
N GLY A 342 -2.65 -23.26 -0.52
CA GLY A 342 -2.99 -24.25 -1.56
C GLY A 342 -2.25 -25.60 -1.55
N ASN A 343 -1.13 -25.73 -0.83
CA ASN A 343 -0.33 -26.96 -0.77
C ASN A 343 -0.26 -27.56 0.66
N GLY A 344 -1.19 -27.21 1.55
CA GLY A 344 -1.15 -27.59 2.97
C GLY A 344 -0.11 -26.82 3.81
N ARG A 345 0.76 -26.05 3.15
CA ARG A 345 1.72 -25.11 3.76
C ARG A 345 1.23 -23.67 3.63
N ALA A 346 1.56 -22.83 4.60
CA ALA A 346 1.27 -21.40 4.56
C ALA A 346 2.37 -20.67 3.77
N LYS A 347 1.97 -19.90 2.75
CA LYS A 347 2.88 -19.05 1.96
C LYS A 347 2.92 -17.63 2.52
N SER A 348 4.09 -17.04 2.59
CA SER A 348 4.23 -15.61 2.89
C SER A 348 3.89 -14.76 1.66
N GLY A 349 3.14 -13.67 1.84
CA GLY A 349 2.76 -12.81 0.72
C GLY A 349 1.79 -11.69 1.08
N ILE A 350 1.37 -10.96 0.04
CA ILE A 350 0.52 -9.76 0.17
C ILE A 350 -0.86 -10.03 -0.44
N ILE A 351 -1.90 -9.75 0.33
CA ILE A 351 -3.30 -9.79 -0.08
C ILE A 351 -3.85 -8.36 -0.17
N VAL A 352 -4.37 -8.03 -1.35
CA VAL A 352 -4.92 -6.71 -1.66
C VAL A 352 -6.44 -6.81 -1.67
N LEU A 353 -7.09 -6.17 -0.69
CA LEU A 353 -8.53 -6.12 -0.57
C LEU A 353 -8.96 -4.67 -0.30
N PRO A 354 -9.94 -4.13 -1.03
CA PRO A 354 -10.38 -2.76 -0.81
C PRO A 354 -10.92 -2.58 0.62
N CYS A 355 -10.90 -1.33 1.09
CA CYS A 355 -11.50 -0.99 2.38
C CYS A 355 -12.98 -1.42 2.41
N GLY A 356 -13.44 -1.94 3.55
CA GLY A 356 -14.79 -2.51 3.69
C GLY A 356 -14.96 -3.95 3.20
N ALA A 357 -14.01 -4.54 2.46
CA ALA A 357 -14.10 -5.92 1.98
C ALA A 357 -13.75 -7.00 3.04
N GLY A 358 -13.46 -6.60 4.29
CA GLY A 358 -13.15 -7.53 5.38
C GLY A 358 -11.68 -7.98 5.45
N LYS A 359 -10.73 -7.06 5.23
CA LYS A 359 -9.28 -7.30 5.41
C LYS A 359 -8.95 -7.99 6.74
N THR A 360 -9.51 -7.45 7.82
CA THR A 360 -9.31 -7.95 9.19
C THR A 360 -9.78 -9.39 9.35
N LEU A 361 -10.95 -9.73 8.79
CA LEU A 361 -11.50 -11.09 8.85
C LEU A 361 -10.62 -12.11 8.13
N VAL A 362 -10.02 -11.74 6.99
CA VAL A 362 -9.07 -12.61 6.27
C VAL A 362 -7.83 -12.88 7.12
N GLY A 363 -7.27 -11.85 7.78
CA GLY A 363 -6.14 -12.03 8.71
C GLY A 363 -6.50 -12.92 9.90
N ILE A 364 -7.68 -12.72 10.49
CA ILE A 364 -8.17 -13.56 11.61
C ILE A 364 -8.38 -15.01 11.16
N THR A 365 -8.95 -15.23 9.98
CA THR A 365 -9.18 -16.57 9.42
C THR A 365 -7.85 -17.28 9.14
N ALA A 366 -6.86 -16.57 8.60
CA ALA A 366 -5.52 -17.11 8.40
C ALA A 366 -4.86 -17.51 9.74
N ALA A 367 -5.00 -16.67 10.77
CA ALA A 367 -4.49 -16.97 12.11
C ALA A 367 -5.21 -18.19 12.73
N ALA A 368 -6.53 -18.30 12.56
CA ALA A 368 -7.34 -19.45 13.01
C ALA A 368 -7.03 -20.74 12.23
N THR A 369 -6.56 -20.63 10.99
CA THR A 369 -6.12 -21.79 10.20
C THR A 369 -4.75 -22.29 10.66
N ILE A 370 -3.83 -21.37 10.97
CA ILE A 370 -2.46 -21.70 11.41
C ILE A 370 -2.43 -22.18 12.87
N LYS A 371 -3.29 -21.65 13.74
CA LYS A 371 -3.40 -22.01 15.18
C LYS A 371 -2.07 -21.90 15.96
N LYS A 372 -1.23 -20.92 15.62
CA LYS A 372 0.04 -20.62 16.31
C LYS A 372 0.05 -19.19 16.85
N GLY A 373 1.05 -18.88 17.70
CA GLY A 373 1.28 -17.52 18.20
C GLY A 373 1.40 -16.52 17.05
N THR A 374 0.58 -15.46 17.10
CA THR A 374 0.45 -14.48 16.01
C THR A 374 0.76 -13.07 16.50
N ILE A 375 1.58 -12.35 15.75
CA ILE A 375 1.85 -10.92 15.98
C ILE A 375 1.18 -10.08 14.90
N VAL A 376 0.46 -9.04 15.31
CA VAL A 376 -0.24 -8.11 14.42
C VAL A 376 0.37 -6.73 14.58
N LEU A 377 0.81 -6.15 13.46
CA LEU A 377 1.46 -4.85 13.41
C LEU A 377 0.58 -3.84 12.69
N CYS A 378 0.25 -2.78 13.41
CA CYS A 378 -0.65 -1.72 12.98
C CYS A 378 0.08 -0.38 12.85
N THR A 379 -0.50 0.55 12.08
CA THR A 379 0.03 1.91 11.93
C THR A 379 -0.27 2.80 13.13
N SER A 380 -1.46 2.69 13.72
CA SER A 380 -1.94 3.55 14.82
C SER A 380 -2.33 2.76 16.07
N SER A 381 -2.40 3.44 17.21
CA SER A 381 -2.90 2.90 18.47
C SER A 381 -4.38 2.49 18.41
N MET A 382 -5.19 3.23 17.64
CA MET A 382 -6.62 2.95 17.47
C MET A 382 -6.85 1.66 16.65
N SER A 383 -6.05 1.44 15.61
CA SER A 383 -6.07 0.19 14.85
C SER A 383 -5.76 -1.02 15.73
N VAL A 384 -4.87 -0.89 16.72
CA VAL A 384 -4.55 -1.97 17.67
C VAL A 384 -5.79 -2.38 18.48
N VAL A 385 -6.56 -1.41 18.99
CA VAL A 385 -7.80 -1.68 19.72
C VAL A 385 -8.86 -2.30 18.80
N GLN A 386 -8.96 -1.83 17.55
CA GLN A 386 -9.87 -2.39 16.56
C GLN A 386 -9.56 -3.87 16.27
N TRP A 387 -8.29 -4.19 16.02
CA TRP A 387 -7.85 -5.58 15.79
C TRP A 387 -8.18 -6.47 16.98
N ARG A 388 -7.93 -6.01 18.22
CA ARG A 388 -8.31 -6.76 19.43
C ARG A 388 -9.82 -7.04 19.47
N ASN A 389 -10.65 -6.03 19.22
CA ASN A 389 -12.10 -6.18 19.26
C ASN A 389 -12.60 -7.14 18.17
N GLU A 390 -12.02 -7.09 16.97
CA GLU A 390 -12.36 -7.98 15.87
C GLU A 390 -11.94 -9.44 16.15
N PHE A 391 -10.77 -9.69 16.75
CA PHE A 391 -10.40 -11.02 17.23
C PHE A 391 -11.43 -11.56 18.23
N LEU A 392 -11.75 -10.79 19.27
CA LEU A 392 -12.75 -11.18 20.27
C LEU A 392 -14.13 -11.44 19.67
N ARG A 393 -14.51 -10.66 18.64
CA ARG A 393 -15.80 -10.79 17.98
C ARG A 393 -15.90 -12.08 17.17
N TRP A 394 -14.91 -12.39 16.33
CA TRP A 394 -14.99 -13.46 15.34
C TRP A 394 -14.42 -14.80 15.79
N THR A 395 -13.54 -14.83 16.79
CA THR A 395 -12.93 -16.07 17.30
C THR A 395 -13.45 -16.43 18.69
N THR A 396 -13.17 -17.67 19.10
CA THR A 396 -13.49 -18.22 20.43
C THR A 396 -12.38 -17.98 21.46
N ILE A 397 -11.35 -17.18 21.14
CA ILE A 397 -10.19 -16.96 22.00
C ILE A 397 -10.57 -16.26 23.32
N ASP A 398 -9.89 -16.63 24.40
CA ASP A 398 -10.03 -15.95 25.69
C ASP A 398 -9.40 -14.55 25.65
N PRO A 399 -10.06 -13.51 26.19
CA PRO A 399 -9.52 -12.15 26.22
C PRO A 399 -8.16 -12.00 26.91
N SER A 400 -7.78 -12.91 27.80
CA SER A 400 -6.49 -12.90 28.50
C SER A 400 -5.31 -13.41 27.66
N ASP A 401 -5.60 -14.08 26.54
CA ASP A 401 -4.60 -14.56 25.58
C ASP A 401 -4.28 -13.52 24.47
N ILE A 402 -5.01 -12.40 24.45
CA ILE A 402 -4.72 -11.25 23.57
C ILE A 402 -4.03 -10.15 24.38
N ALA A 403 -2.78 -9.83 24.02
CA ALA A 403 -2.03 -8.74 24.61
C ALA A 403 -1.96 -7.52 23.68
N ILE A 404 -2.15 -6.32 24.24
CA ILE A 404 -1.89 -5.06 23.56
C ILE A 404 -0.50 -4.57 23.95
N PHE A 405 0.29 -4.18 22.95
CA PHE A 405 1.56 -3.49 23.15
C PHE A 405 1.60 -2.13 22.45
N THR A 406 1.32 -1.09 23.23
CA THR A 406 1.40 0.33 22.85
C THR A 406 2.29 1.11 23.81
N SER A 407 2.41 2.43 23.64
CA SER A 407 3.11 3.29 24.60
C SER A 407 2.49 3.22 25.99
N ASP A 408 1.16 3.11 26.04
CA ASP A 408 0.36 3.29 27.24
C ASP A 408 0.01 1.95 27.89
N HIS A 409 -0.22 0.91 27.08
CA HIS A 409 -0.55 -0.44 27.53
C HIS A 409 0.60 -1.41 27.22
N LYS A 410 1.14 -2.02 28.28
CA LYS A 410 2.28 -2.95 28.22
C LYS A 410 1.92 -4.26 28.91
N GLU A 411 0.88 -4.92 28.40
CA GLU A 411 0.39 -6.19 28.94
C GLU A 411 1.14 -7.39 28.33
N LYS A 412 1.23 -8.48 29.11
CA LYS A 412 1.72 -9.78 28.64
C LYS A 412 0.60 -10.79 28.79
N PHE A 413 0.47 -11.70 27.82
CA PHE A 413 -0.43 -12.83 27.95
C PHE A 413 0.11 -13.85 28.98
N LYS A 414 -0.80 -14.57 29.64
CA LYS A 414 -0.47 -15.47 30.77
C LYS A 414 -0.03 -16.87 30.34
N ARG A 415 -0.45 -17.33 29.16
CA ARG A 415 -0.14 -18.67 28.63
C ARG A 415 1.21 -18.71 27.88
N SER A 416 1.60 -19.90 27.42
CA SER A 416 2.81 -20.11 26.61
C SER A 416 2.70 -19.46 25.22
N THR A 417 1.49 -19.36 24.67
CA THR A 417 1.19 -18.73 23.38
C THR A 417 -0.01 -17.81 23.46
N GLY A 418 -0.07 -16.85 22.55
CA GLY A 418 -1.13 -15.86 22.49
C GLY A 418 -1.00 -14.98 21.26
N ILE A 419 -1.89 -14.01 21.16
CA ILE A 419 -1.88 -13.00 20.09
C ILE A 419 -1.38 -11.70 20.68
N ILE A 420 -0.39 -11.07 20.04
CA ILE A 420 0.02 -9.72 20.40
C ILE A 420 -0.28 -8.74 19.28
N VAL A 421 -0.91 -7.62 19.64
CA VAL A 421 -1.22 -6.54 18.70
C VAL A 421 -0.39 -5.32 19.11
N SER A 422 0.45 -4.84 18.19
CA SER A 422 1.37 -3.72 18.42
C SER A 422 1.44 -2.77 17.22
N THR A 423 2.18 -1.68 17.37
CA THR A 423 2.41 -0.69 16.31
C THR A 423 3.80 -0.78 15.71
N TYR A 424 3.94 -0.39 14.44
CA TYR A 424 5.24 -0.37 13.74
C TYR A 424 6.29 0.52 14.42
N SER A 425 5.87 1.65 15.00
CA SER A 425 6.78 2.58 15.69
C SER A 425 7.39 1.95 16.93
N MET A 426 6.59 1.25 17.74
CA MET A 426 7.06 0.63 18.98
C MET A 426 8.16 -0.42 18.72
N VAL A 427 7.98 -1.23 17.68
CA VAL A 427 8.95 -2.25 17.30
C VAL A 427 10.21 -1.66 16.67
N SER A 428 10.06 -0.66 15.78
CA SER A 428 11.18 -0.11 15.00
C SER A 428 12.03 0.93 15.73
N GLN A 429 11.53 1.52 16.83
CA GLN A 429 12.22 2.59 17.54
C GLN A 429 13.45 2.09 18.32
N THR A 430 14.64 2.53 17.90
CA THR A 430 15.94 2.14 18.49
C THR A 430 16.41 3.05 19.64
N ARG A 431 15.74 4.18 19.89
CA ARG A 431 16.13 5.12 20.97
C ARG A 431 15.83 4.55 22.36
N ALA A 432 16.52 5.08 23.38
CA ALA A 432 16.36 4.72 24.79
C ALA A 432 14.88 4.54 25.17
N ARG A 433 14.49 3.27 25.32
CA ARG A 433 13.14 2.86 25.69
C ARG A 433 13.00 2.95 27.22
N SER A 434 11.77 3.15 27.71
CA SER A 434 11.47 2.88 29.12
C SER A 434 11.86 1.44 29.46
N TYR A 435 12.36 1.18 30.67
CA TYR A 435 12.79 -0.15 31.11
C TYR A 435 11.78 -1.26 30.78
N ASP A 436 10.48 -1.02 31.00
CA ASP A 436 9.41 -1.97 30.71
C ASP A 436 9.24 -2.28 29.22
N ALA A 437 9.41 -1.27 28.36
CA ALA A 437 9.32 -1.44 26.91
C ALA A 437 10.51 -2.21 26.36
N GLN A 438 11.71 -2.03 26.94
CA GLN A 438 12.87 -2.83 26.57
C GLN A 438 12.67 -4.29 26.99
N LYS A 439 12.24 -4.55 28.23
CA LYS A 439 11.95 -5.90 28.73
C LYS A 439 10.87 -6.62 27.90
N MET A 440 9.88 -5.90 27.40
CA MET A 440 8.89 -6.48 26.51
C MET A 440 9.45 -6.75 25.11
N MET A 441 10.31 -5.87 24.58
CA MET A 441 10.96 -6.08 23.30
C MET A 441 11.93 -7.26 23.34
N ASP A 442 12.75 -7.39 24.37
CA ASP A 442 13.64 -8.54 24.56
C ASP A 442 12.80 -9.84 24.62
N TRP A 443 11.65 -9.77 25.29
CA TRP A 443 10.68 -10.87 25.36
C TRP A 443 9.97 -11.15 24.04
N LEU A 444 9.79 -10.17 23.15
CA LEU A 444 9.25 -10.37 21.79
C LEU A 444 10.27 -11.01 20.87
N GLN A 445 11.54 -10.65 21.03
CA GLN A 445 12.67 -11.14 20.23
C GLN A 445 13.13 -12.53 20.66
N SER A 446 12.93 -12.91 21.92
CA SER A 446 13.37 -14.21 22.45
C SER A 446 12.54 -15.40 21.98
N ARG A 447 11.47 -15.19 21.21
CA ARG A 447 10.45 -16.19 20.85
C ARG A 447 10.11 -16.05 19.38
N GLU A 448 9.77 -17.18 18.79
CA GLU A 448 9.37 -17.26 17.40
C GLU A 448 7.85 -17.16 17.29
N TRP A 449 7.41 -16.48 16.24
CA TRP A 449 5.99 -16.32 15.93
C TRP A 449 5.63 -17.22 14.75
N GLY A 450 4.51 -17.94 14.86
CA GLY A 450 4.02 -18.75 13.73
C GLY A 450 3.53 -17.88 12.57
N MET A 451 3.02 -16.68 12.88
CA MET A 451 2.52 -15.75 11.87
C MET A 451 2.73 -14.29 12.27
N MET A 452 3.11 -13.47 11.29
CA MET A 452 3.13 -12.01 11.39
C MET A 452 2.14 -11.41 10.40
N ILE A 453 1.16 -10.65 10.92
CA ILE A 453 0.18 -9.90 10.13
C ILE A 453 0.61 -8.43 10.09
N LEU A 454 0.79 -7.92 8.89
CA LEU A 454 1.19 -6.54 8.61
C LEU A 454 -0.01 -5.80 8.02
N ASP A 455 -0.59 -4.87 8.76
CA ASP A 455 -1.71 -4.06 8.27
C ASP A 455 -1.22 -2.78 7.58
N GLU A 456 -1.99 -2.33 6.59
CA GLU A 456 -1.74 -1.19 5.70
C GLU A 456 -0.29 -1.10 5.20
N VAL A 457 0.18 -2.21 4.59
CA VAL A 457 1.58 -2.39 4.18
C VAL A 457 2.15 -1.24 3.34
N HIS A 458 1.31 -0.60 2.53
CA HIS A 458 1.72 0.49 1.65
C HIS A 458 2.14 1.78 2.38
N VAL A 459 1.70 1.98 3.63
CA VAL A 459 1.98 3.19 4.41
C VAL A 459 3.40 3.19 4.97
N VAL A 460 3.97 2.01 5.21
CA VAL A 460 5.23 1.86 5.93
C VAL A 460 6.42 1.83 4.94
N PRO A 461 7.47 2.64 5.16
CA PRO A 461 8.67 2.62 4.35
C PRO A 461 9.41 1.28 4.44
N ALA A 462 10.02 0.87 3.33
CA ALA A 462 10.80 -0.39 3.25
C ALA A 462 11.87 -0.51 4.36
N SER A 463 12.51 0.59 4.77
CA SER A 463 13.53 0.57 5.84
C SER A 463 12.96 0.21 7.21
N MET A 464 11.70 0.57 7.50
CA MET A 464 11.04 0.19 8.75
C MET A 464 10.63 -1.28 8.71
N PHE A 465 10.12 -1.76 7.58
CA PHE A 465 9.84 -3.19 7.40
C PHE A 465 11.08 -4.05 7.58
N ARG A 466 12.22 -3.65 7.00
CA ARG A 466 13.47 -4.39 7.16
C ARG A 466 13.86 -4.51 8.63
N LYS A 467 13.76 -3.41 9.40
CA LYS A 467 14.02 -3.43 10.84
C LYS A 467 13.06 -4.33 11.61
N VAL A 468 11.77 -4.27 11.31
CA VAL A 468 10.76 -5.06 12.00
C VAL A 468 10.89 -6.54 11.68
N THR A 469 11.10 -6.88 10.41
CA THR A 469 11.28 -8.27 9.94
C THR A 469 12.59 -8.86 10.45
N SER A 470 13.65 -8.05 10.59
CA SER A 470 14.92 -8.46 11.20
C SER A 470 14.82 -8.59 12.72
N ALA A 471 14.01 -7.75 13.38
CA ALA A 471 13.86 -7.79 14.82
C ALA A 471 12.97 -8.95 15.30
N ILE A 472 11.94 -9.33 14.54
CA ILE A 472 10.95 -10.33 14.95
C ILE A 472 11.05 -11.54 14.02
N ALA A 473 11.46 -12.68 14.58
CA ALA A 473 11.46 -13.94 13.89
C ALA A 473 10.01 -14.46 13.76
N ALA A 474 9.50 -14.50 12.53
CA ALA A 474 8.19 -15.03 12.20
C ALA A 474 8.27 -15.99 11.01
N GLN A 475 7.55 -17.11 11.10
CA GLN A 475 7.56 -18.19 10.12
C GLN A 475 6.79 -17.82 8.84
N SER A 476 5.56 -17.34 9.00
CA SER A 476 4.71 -16.85 7.90
C SER A 476 4.46 -15.35 8.03
N LYS A 477 4.50 -14.63 6.91
CA LYS A 477 4.28 -13.18 6.85
C LYS A 477 3.12 -12.87 5.92
N LEU A 478 2.08 -12.25 6.45
CA LEU A 478 0.91 -11.83 5.67
C LEU A 478 0.82 -10.30 5.65
N GLY A 479 0.91 -9.74 4.45
CA GLY A 479 0.66 -8.32 4.21
C GLY A 479 -0.79 -8.06 3.81
N LEU A 480 -1.50 -7.22 4.56
CA LEU A 480 -2.85 -6.76 4.21
C LEU A 480 -2.79 -5.30 3.75
N THR A 481 -3.36 -5.01 2.59
CA THR A 481 -3.40 -3.64 2.06
C THR A 481 -4.64 -3.40 1.20
N ALA A 482 -5.10 -2.14 1.13
CA ALA A 482 -6.16 -1.76 0.19
C ALA A 482 -5.63 -1.42 -1.21
N THR A 483 -4.42 -0.86 -1.29
CA THR A 483 -3.79 -0.43 -2.55
C THR A 483 -2.31 -0.78 -2.52
N LEU A 484 -1.76 -1.24 -3.65
CA LEU A 484 -0.32 -1.55 -3.77
C LEU A 484 0.52 -0.42 -4.34
N LEU A 485 -0.08 0.71 -4.69
CA LEU A 485 0.67 1.85 -5.18
C LEU A 485 1.56 2.40 -4.04
N ARG A 486 2.86 2.64 -4.30
CA ARG A 486 3.80 3.37 -3.41
C ARG A 486 4.40 4.59 -4.15
N GLU A 487 4.52 5.77 -3.50
CA GLU A 487 4.77 7.06 -4.23
C GLU A 487 6.26 7.24 -4.50
N ASP A 488 7.05 6.46 -3.77
CA ASP A 488 8.49 6.39 -3.84
C ASP A 488 8.96 5.23 -4.75
N ASP A 489 8.08 4.60 -5.53
CA ASP A 489 8.34 3.50 -6.48
C ASP A 489 9.09 2.28 -5.92
N LYS A 490 9.26 2.20 -4.60
CA LYS A 490 9.94 1.12 -3.87
C LYS A 490 9.00 -0.05 -3.53
N ILE A 491 8.00 -0.30 -4.38
CA ILE A 491 7.09 -1.45 -4.26
C ILE A 491 7.86 -2.76 -4.39
N LYS A 492 8.91 -2.77 -5.24
CA LYS A 492 9.74 -3.96 -5.48
C LYS A 492 10.40 -4.49 -4.20
N ASP A 493 10.74 -3.60 -3.27
CA ASP A 493 11.31 -3.97 -1.97
C ASP A 493 10.31 -4.71 -1.08
N LEU A 494 9.00 -4.42 -1.19
CA LEU A 494 7.97 -5.09 -0.39
C LEU A 494 7.80 -6.55 -0.79
N ASN A 495 7.87 -6.83 -2.09
CA ASN A 495 7.81 -8.19 -2.61
C ASN A 495 8.95 -9.06 -2.08
N PHE A 496 10.13 -8.46 -1.84
CA PHE A 496 11.27 -9.14 -1.24
C PHE A 496 11.12 -9.34 0.26
N LEU A 497 10.67 -8.32 0.99
CA LEU A 497 10.60 -8.35 2.45
C LEU A 497 9.49 -9.27 2.98
N ILE A 498 8.31 -9.24 2.34
CA ILE A 498 7.13 -9.98 2.79
C ILE A 498 6.92 -11.22 1.92
N GLY A 499 6.86 -11.03 0.61
CA GLY A 499 6.55 -12.08 -0.36
C GLY A 499 5.74 -11.54 -1.54
N PRO A 500 5.42 -12.39 -2.54
CA PRO A 500 4.69 -11.97 -3.72
C PRO A 500 3.25 -11.53 -3.41
N LYS A 501 2.64 -10.81 -4.35
CA LYS A 501 1.20 -10.52 -4.34
C LYS A 501 0.43 -11.81 -4.61
N LEU A 502 -0.30 -12.32 -3.63
CA LEU A 502 -1.05 -13.57 -3.72
C LEU A 502 -2.42 -13.37 -4.37
N TYR A 503 -3.11 -12.30 -3.99
CA TYR A 503 -4.46 -12.03 -4.44
C TYR A 503 -4.74 -10.53 -4.47
N GLU A 504 -5.50 -10.10 -5.48
CA GLU A 504 -6.03 -8.74 -5.58
C GLU A 504 -7.50 -8.83 -5.98
N ALA A 505 -8.38 -8.34 -5.11
CA ALA A 505 -9.80 -8.29 -5.43
C ALA A 505 -10.11 -7.20 -6.46
N ASN A 506 -11.05 -7.49 -7.36
CA ASN A 506 -11.61 -6.49 -8.26
C ASN A 506 -12.69 -5.67 -7.56
N TRP A 507 -12.56 -4.34 -7.59
CA TRP A 507 -13.56 -3.45 -7.00
C TRP A 507 -14.92 -3.58 -7.68
N MET A 508 -14.96 -3.63 -9.02
CA MET A 508 -16.22 -3.61 -9.76
C MET A 508 -17.09 -4.83 -9.48
N GLU A 509 -16.47 -6.02 -9.36
CA GLU A 509 -17.17 -7.25 -9.00
C GLU A 509 -17.73 -7.19 -7.58
N LEU A 510 -16.95 -6.68 -6.62
CA LEU A 510 -17.42 -6.52 -5.25
C LEU A 510 -18.59 -5.54 -5.16
N ALA A 511 -18.59 -4.49 -5.99
CA ALA A 511 -19.71 -3.56 -6.09
C ALA A 511 -20.93 -4.19 -6.79
N ALA A 512 -20.72 -4.99 -7.83
CA ALA A 512 -21.80 -5.70 -8.54
C ALA A 512 -22.46 -6.78 -7.66
N GLN A 513 -21.68 -7.47 -6.83
CA GLN A 513 -22.14 -8.46 -5.85
C GLN A 513 -22.82 -7.82 -4.63
N GLY A 514 -22.88 -6.48 -4.54
CA GLY A 514 -23.48 -5.76 -3.42
C GLY A 514 -22.67 -5.79 -2.13
N HIS A 515 -21.41 -6.22 -2.17
CA HIS A 515 -20.52 -6.18 -1.00
C HIS A 515 -19.99 -4.77 -0.73
N ILE A 516 -19.93 -3.92 -1.75
CA ILE A 516 -19.51 -2.52 -1.69
C ILE A 516 -20.56 -1.67 -2.41
N ALA A 517 -20.82 -0.45 -1.93
CA ALA A 517 -21.73 0.47 -2.60
C ALA A 517 -21.19 0.94 -3.97
N LYS A 518 -22.08 1.12 -4.95
CA LYS A 518 -21.70 1.76 -6.22
C LYS A 518 -21.48 3.25 -5.97
N VAL A 519 -20.31 3.74 -6.39
CA VAL A 519 -19.87 5.11 -6.11
C VAL A 519 -19.96 5.96 -7.37
N GLN A 520 -20.63 7.10 -7.28
CA GLN A 520 -20.61 8.12 -8.30
C GLN A 520 -19.65 9.23 -7.87
N CYS A 521 -18.50 9.29 -8.55
CA CYS A 521 -17.53 10.36 -8.36
C CYS A 521 -17.91 11.55 -9.25
N ALA A 522 -18.04 12.73 -8.65
CA ALA A 522 -18.34 13.97 -9.33
C ALA A 522 -17.33 15.05 -8.93
N GLU A 523 -16.71 15.67 -9.91
CA GLU A 523 -15.86 16.84 -9.68
C GLU A 523 -16.66 18.10 -9.99
N VAL A 524 -16.78 18.99 -9.01
CA VAL A 524 -17.54 20.23 -9.15
C VAL A 524 -16.57 21.38 -9.32
N TRP A 525 -16.54 21.94 -10.53
CA TRP A 525 -15.68 23.06 -10.86
C TRP A 525 -16.31 24.38 -10.44
N CYS A 526 -15.69 25.03 -9.46
CA CYS A 526 -16.11 26.30 -8.91
C CYS A 526 -15.27 27.42 -9.54
N PRO A 527 -15.87 28.37 -10.28
CA PRO A 527 -15.12 29.52 -10.78
C PRO A 527 -14.61 30.37 -9.61
N MET A 528 -13.39 30.91 -9.73
CA MET A 528 -12.86 31.86 -8.76
C MET A 528 -13.60 33.20 -8.87
N THR A 529 -13.83 33.88 -7.76
CA THR A 529 -14.31 35.27 -7.81
C THR A 529 -13.17 36.20 -8.20
N THR A 530 -13.51 37.33 -8.81
CA THR A 530 -12.54 38.29 -9.34
C THR A 530 -11.61 38.84 -8.27
N GLU A 531 -12.13 39.09 -7.06
CA GLU A 531 -11.37 39.65 -5.93
C GLU A 531 -10.34 38.64 -5.39
N PHE A 532 -10.74 37.37 -5.27
CA PHE A 532 -9.84 36.31 -4.81
C PHE A 532 -8.81 35.95 -5.88
N TYR A 533 -9.19 35.97 -7.15
CA TYR A 533 -8.28 35.64 -8.24
C TYR A 533 -7.18 36.70 -8.43
N SER A 534 -7.50 37.99 -8.25
CA SER A 534 -6.47 39.04 -8.32
C SER A 534 -5.42 38.91 -7.23
N GLU A 535 -5.81 38.56 -6.01
CA GLU A 535 -4.88 38.34 -4.90
C GLU A 535 -4.12 37.01 -5.06
N TYR A 536 -4.76 35.98 -5.60
CA TYR A 536 -4.13 34.70 -5.89
C TYR A 536 -2.92 34.84 -6.83
N LEU A 537 -3.04 35.66 -7.87
CA LEU A 537 -1.95 35.92 -8.80
C LEU A 537 -0.80 36.75 -8.20
N ARG A 538 -1.07 37.53 -7.14
CA ARG A 538 -0.08 38.39 -6.46
C ARG A 538 0.69 37.68 -5.36
N GLU A 539 0.03 36.77 -4.65
CA GLU A 539 0.55 36.15 -3.43
C GLU A 539 1.49 34.95 -3.68
N SER A 540 2.22 34.55 -2.63
CA SER A 540 3.14 33.41 -2.65
C SER A 540 2.41 32.05 -2.61
N SER A 541 3.10 30.96 -2.99
CA SER A 541 2.49 29.63 -3.19
C SER A 541 1.75 29.04 -1.99
N ARG A 542 2.08 29.41 -0.75
CA ARG A 542 1.40 28.90 0.45
C ARG A 542 0.10 29.64 0.73
N LYS A 543 0.11 30.97 0.65
CA LYS A 543 -1.08 31.80 0.86
C LYS A 543 -2.07 31.67 -0.30
N GLN A 544 -1.55 31.42 -1.51
CA GLN A 544 -2.31 30.95 -2.66
C GLN A 544 -3.18 29.73 -2.35
N ALA A 545 -2.70 28.80 -1.52
CA ALA A 545 -3.48 27.63 -1.12
C ALA A 545 -4.73 28.00 -0.33
N LEU A 546 -4.59 28.92 0.63
CA LEU A 546 -5.72 29.39 1.41
C LEU A 546 -6.76 30.12 0.54
N LEU A 547 -6.32 30.91 -0.45
CA LEU A 547 -7.19 31.67 -1.33
C LEU A 547 -8.08 30.79 -2.21
N TYR A 548 -7.57 29.68 -2.77
CA TYR A 548 -8.42 28.79 -3.58
C TYR A 548 -9.32 27.88 -2.74
N ILE A 549 -8.95 27.58 -1.50
CA ILE A 549 -9.78 26.81 -0.55
C ILE A 549 -10.94 27.66 -0.03
N MET A 550 -10.66 28.93 0.31
CA MET A 550 -11.63 29.90 0.83
C MET A 550 -12.39 30.64 -0.27
N ASN A 551 -12.42 30.11 -1.49
CA ASN A 551 -13.19 30.68 -2.59
C ASN A 551 -14.69 30.72 -2.21
N PRO A 552 -15.35 31.91 -2.24
CA PRO A 552 -16.77 32.03 -1.94
C PRO A 552 -17.65 31.10 -2.78
N ARG A 553 -17.35 30.92 -4.08
CA ARG A 553 -18.13 30.02 -4.95
C ARG A 553 -18.01 28.56 -4.54
N LYS A 554 -16.84 28.16 -4.01
CA LYS A 554 -16.62 26.82 -3.46
C LYS A 554 -17.45 26.61 -2.19
N PHE A 555 -17.54 27.63 -1.32
CA PHE A 555 -18.42 27.60 -0.16
C PHE A 555 -19.89 27.44 -0.56
N GLN A 556 -20.35 28.21 -1.54
CA GLN A 556 -21.73 28.14 -2.04
C GLN A 556 -22.07 26.75 -2.60
N ALA A 557 -21.16 26.15 -3.38
CA ALA A 557 -21.31 24.80 -3.88
C ALA A 557 -21.37 23.77 -2.74
N CYS A 558 -20.53 23.92 -1.71
CA CYS A 558 -20.54 23.07 -0.52
C CYS A 558 -21.88 23.15 0.23
N GLN A 559 -22.35 24.37 0.52
CA GLN A 559 -23.64 24.61 1.18
C GLN A 559 -24.79 23.99 0.37
N PHE A 560 -24.83 24.23 -0.95
CA PHE A 560 -25.85 23.67 -1.83
C PHE A 560 -25.90 22.13 -1.79
N LEU A 561 -24.74 21.48 -1.85
CA LEU A 561 -24.65 20.02 -1.82
C LEU A 561 -25.08 19.45 -0.45
N ILE A 562 -24.72 20.13 0.64
CA ILE A 562 -25.17 19.75 1.99
C ILE A 562 -26.68 19.83 2.06
N ASP A 563 -27.29 20.97 1.71
CA ASP A 563 -28.74 21.16 1.77
C ASP A 563 -29.49 20.18 0.86
N PHE A 564 -28.95 19.91 -0.33
CA PHE A 564 -29.53 18.95 -1.28
C PHE A 564 -29.58 17.52 -0.70
N HIS A 565 -28.50 17.07 -0.05
CA HIS A 565 -28.43 15.74 0.55
C HIS A 565 -29.14 15.66 1.91
N GLU A 566 -29.17 16.73 2.71
CA GLU A 566 -29.95 16.78 3.95
C GLU A 566 -31.45 16.66 3.67
N ARG A 567 -31.96 17.30 2.60
CA ARG A 567 -33.36 17.14 2.14
C ARG A 567 -33.68 15.70 1.71
N ARG A 568 -32.68 14.94 1.27
CA ARG A 568 -32.80 13.52 0.92
C ARG A 568 -32.68 12.58 2.12
N GLY A 569 -32.30 13.08 3.29
CA GLY A 569 -32.02 12.26 4.48
C GLY A 569 -30.71 11.48 4.38
N ASP A 570 -29.77 11.95 3.56
CA ASP A 570 -28.45 11.33 3.39
C ASP A 570 -27.49 11.75 4.51
N LYS A 571 -26.58 10.86 4.91
CA LYS A 571 -25.50 11.15 5.86
C LYS A 571 -24.29 11.69 5.11
N ILE A 572 -23.81 12.86 5.51
CA ILE A 572 -22.82 13.67 4.82
C ILE A 572 -21.57 13.81 5.67
N ILE A 573 -20.43 13.50 5.07
CA ILE A 573 -19.12 13.81 5.64
C ILE A 573 -18.45 14.84 4.74
N VAL A 574 -18.06 15.97 5.33
CA VAL A 574 -17.30 17.00 4.65
C VAL A 574 -15.87 16.95 5.12
N PHE A 575 -14.94 16.85 4.18
CA PHE A 575 -13.53 16.67 4.47
C PHE A 575 -12.71 17.89 4.01
N SER A 576 -11.82 18.36 4.88
CA SER A 576 -10.83 19.40 4.57
C SER A 576 -9.50 19.10 5.24
N ASP A 577 -8.41 19.11 4.45
CA ASP A 577 -7.05 18.95 4.95
C ASP A 577 -6.59 20.18 5.77
N ASN A 578 -7.11 21.36 5.42
CA ASN A 578 -6.79 22.60 6.11
C ASN A 578 -7.77 22.83 7.27
N VAL A 579 -7.24 22.91 8.49
CA VAL A 579 -8.02 23.05 9.74
C VAL A 579 -8.69 24.42 9.83
N TYR A 580 -8.01 25.49 9.41
CA TYR A 580 -8.58 26.84 9.44
C TYR A 580 -9.82 26.93 8.54
N ALA A 581 -9.72 26.40 7.32
CA ALA A 581 -10.86 26.33 6.42
C ALA A 581 -11.97 25.42 6.99
N LEU A 582 -11.62 24.26 7.53
CA LEU A 582 -12.58 23.34 8.15
C LEU A 582 -13.42 24.04 9.24
N GLU A 583 -12.76 24.76 10.15
CA GLU A 583 -13.40 25.50 11.25
C GLU A 583 -14.30 26.61 10.70
N ARG A 584 -13.82 27.40 9.73
CA ARG A 584 -14.62 28.49 9.13
C ARG A 584 -15.84 27.98 8.41
N TYR A 585 -15.73 26.87 7.68
CA TYR A 585 -16.87 26.23 7.02
C TYR A 585 -17.87 25.68 8.05
N ALA A 586 -17.39 24.97 9.07
CA ALA A 586 -18.24 24.35 10.09
C ALA A 586 -18.99 25.39 10.94
N LEU A 587 -18.31 26.46 11.39
CA LEU A 587 -18.93 27.52 12.18
C LEU A 587 -19.97 28.31 11.39
N LYS A 588 -19.68 28.63 10.13
CA LYS A 588 -20.60 29.39 9.28
C LYS A 588 -21.85 28.60 8.91
N LEU A 589 -21.71 27.27 8.72
CA LEU A 589 -22.82 26.36 8.43
C LEU A 589 -23.48 25.77 9.69
N ASN A 590 -22.98 26.11 10.88
CA ASN A 590 -23.42 25.60 12.18
C ASN A 590 -23.48 24.05 12.24
N LYS A 591 -22.41 23.39 11.81
CA LYS A 591 -22.28 21.92 11.81
C LYS A 591 -21.12 21.47 12.71
N ALA A 592 -21.19 20.25 13.23
CA ALA A 592 -20.14 19.70 14.09
C ALA A 592 -18.86 19.40 13.29
N TYR A 593 -17.69 19.60 13.89
CA TYR A 593 -16.40 19.33 13.27
C TYR A 593 -15.44 18.61 14.21
N ILE A 594 -14.54 17.81 13.64
CA ILE A 594 -13.49 17.07 14.35
C ILE A 594 -12.16 17.40 13.69
N TYR A 595 -11.20 17.82 14.52
CA TYR A 595 -9.81 18.04 14.13
C TYR A 595 -8.87 17.44 15.19
N GLY A 596 -7.56 17.47 15.00
CA GLY A 596 -6.60 16.82 15.89
C GLY A 596 -6.56 17.40 17.30
N GLY A 597 -7.01 18.65 17.49
CA GLY A 597 -7.17 19.26 18.82
C GLY A 597 -8.42 18.81 19.59
N THR A 598 -9.37 18.14 18.93
CA THR A 598 -10.62 17.69 19.57
C THR A 598 -10.33 16.54 20.55
N PRO A 599 -10.72 16.66 21.84
CA PRO A 599 -10.59 15.60 22.83
C PRO A 599 -11.27 14.29 22.42
N GLN A 600 -10.72 13.14 22.84
CA GLN A 600 -11.25 11.82 22.43
C GLN A 600 -12.70 11.59 22.88
N ASN A 601 -13.08 12.02 24.09
CA ASN A 601 -14.45 11.85 24.58
C ASN A 601 -15.48 12.63 23.74
N GLU A 602 -15.13 13.87 23.38
CA GLU A 602 -15.97 14.70 22.51
C GLU A 602 -16.07 14.11 21.11
N ARG A 603 -14.94 13.62 20.57
CA ARG A 603 -14.89 12.94 19.28
C ARG A 603 -15.82 11.74 19.24
N MET A 604 -15.77 10.87 20.24
CA MET A 604 -16.65 9.70 20.33
C MET A 604 -18.13 10.11 20.40
N ARG A 605 -18.46 11.13 21.18
CA ARG A 605 -19.82 11.65 21.29
C ARG A 605 -20.34 12.21 19.96
N ILE A 606 -19.52 12.96 19.23
CA ILE A 606 -19.89 13.50 17.90
C ILE A 606 -20.15 12.35 16.93
N LEU A 607 -19.30 11.32 16.93
CA LEU A 607 -19.48 10.15 16.07
C LEU A 607 -20.73 9.37 16.43
N GLU A 608 -20.95 9.04 17.70
CA GLU A 608 -22.16 8.34 18.18
C GLU A 608 -23.44 9.10 17.80
N ASN A 609 -23.45 10.42 18.00
CA ASN A 609 -24.54 11.28 17.55
C ASN A 609 -24.73 11.19 16.04
N PHE A 610 -23.67 11.23 15.24
CA PHE A 610 -23.79 11.09 13.80
C PHE A 610 -24.32 9.70 13.37
N GLN A 611 -23.93 8.61 14.05
CA GLN A 611 -24.38 7.26 13.70
C GLN A 611 -25.84 7.03 14.06
N HIS A 612 -26.26 7.45 15.26
CA HIS A 612 -27.53 7.06 15.85
C HIS A 612 -28.59 8.16 15.83
N ASN A 613 -28.20 9.44 15.81
CA ASN A 613 -29.14 10.55 15.79
C ASN A 613 -29.46 10.95 14.35
N GLU A 614 -30.74 10.92 13.99
CA GLU A 614 -31.24 11.32 12.67
C GLU A 614 -31.22 12.84 12.44
N GLN A 615 -31.13 13.63 13.51
CA GLN A 615 -31.04 15.10 13.42
C GLN A 615 -29.64 15.56 12.99
N VAL A 616 -28.61 14.75 13.23
CA VAL A 616 -27.21 15.08 12.91
C VAL A 616 -26.81 14.32 11.66
N ASN A 617 -27.01 14.95 10.50
CA ASN A 617 -26.71 14.34 9.20
C ASN A 617 -25.38 14.79 8.60
N THR A 618 -24.75 15.83 9.13
CA THR A 618 -23.52 16.40 8.54
C THR A 618 -22.43 16.57 9.59
N ILE A 619 -21.22 16.07 9.30
CA ILE A 619 -20.02 16.30 10.11
C ILE A 619 -18.85 16.76 9.23
N PHE A 620 -17.99 17.60 9.80
CA PHE A 620 -16.75 18.08 9.20
C PHE A 620 -15.56 17.33 9.80
N LEU A 621 -14.70 16.77 8.97
CA LEU A 621 -13.53 16.01 9.41
C LEU A 621 -12.26 16.59 8.81
N SER A 622 -11.24 16.74 9.66
CA SER A 622 -9.87 16.98 9.20
C SER A 622 -9.20 15.69 8.74
N LYS A 623 -7.90 15.80 8.40
CA LYS A 623 -7.02 14.67 8.08
C LYS A 623 -7.03 13.53 9.10
N ILE A 624 -7.46 13.76 10.33
CA ILE A 624 -7.59 12.70 11.34
C ILE A 624 -8.56 11.57 10.94
N GLY A 625 -9.49 11.84 10.02
CA GLY A 625 -10.39 10.83 9.46
C GLY A 625 -9.69 9.80 8.55
N ASP A 626 -8.48 10.08 8.06
CA ASP A 626 -7.78 9.20 7.12
C ASP A 626 -7.12 8.00 7.80
N THR A 627 -6.56 8.19 9.00
CA THR A 627 -5.64 7.21 9.61
C THR A 627 -6.16 6.60 10.90
N SER A 628 -6.85 7.37 11.75
CA SER A 628 -7.01 7.03 13.16
C SER A 628 -8.45 6.91 13.65
N LEU A 629 -9.45 6.92 12.75
CA LEU A 629 -10.87 6.91 13.14
C LEU A 629 -11.66 5.84 12.39
N ASP A 630 -12.45 5.04 13.10
CA ASP A 630 -13.48 4.20 12.48
C ASP A 630 -14.63 5.12 12.06
N LEU A 631 -14.68 5.43 10.76
CA LEU A 631 -15.67 6.34 10.23
C LEU A 631 -17.03 5.63 10.11
N PRO A 632 -18.11 6.24 10.61
CA PRO A 632 -19.46 5.74 10.39
C PRO A 632 -19.81 5.65 8.91
N GLU A 633 -20.77 4.77 8.62
CA GLU A 633 -21.33 4.62 7.28
C GLU A 633 -21.95 5.94 6.83
N ALA A 634 -21.41 6.54 5.76
CA ALA A 634 -21.96 7.74 5.16
C ALA A 634 -22.25 7.53 3.68
N THR A 635 -23.19 8.32 3.17
CA THR A 635 -23.70 8.20 1.80
C THR A 635 -23.13 9.22 0.85
N CYS A 636 -22.79 10.40 1.38
CA CYS A 636 -22.21 11.50 0.63
C CYS A 636 -20.90 11.94 1.28
N LEU A 637 -19.84 11.97 0.48
CA LEU A 637 -18.54 12.51 0.87
C LEU A 637 -18.26 13.76 0.04
N ILE A 638 -18.01 14.89 0.68
CA ILE A 638 -17.65 16.15 0.03
C ILE A 638 -16.22 16.50 0.43
N GLN A 639 -15.33 16.64 -0.54
CA GLN A 639 -13.94 17.06 -0.31
C GLN A 639 -13.76 18.51 -0.77
N ILE A 640 -13.39 19.39 0.17
CA ILE A 640 -13.21 20.83 -0.08
C ILE A 640 -11.79 21.11 -0.59
N SER A 641 -10.79 20.57 0.09
CA SER A 641 -9.38 20.77 -0.22
C SER A 641 -8.71 19.43 -0.49
N SER A 642 -7.69 19.47 -1.35
CA SER A 642 -6.85 18.31 -1.61
C SER A 642 -5.41 18.71 -1.82
N HIS A 643 -4.50 18.15 -1.04
CA HIS A 643 -3.07 18.36 -1.23
C HIS A 643 -2.42 17.39 -2.23
N TYR A 644 -1.25 17.79 -2.73
CA TYR A 644 -0.41 16.98 -3.59
C TYR A 644 0.08 15.71 -2.88
N GLY A 645 0.01 14.55 -3.55
CA GLY A 645 0.53 13.27 -3.03
C GLY A 645 -0.48 12.41 -2.22
N SER A 646 -1.78 12.70 -2.30
CA SER A 646 -2.80 12.00 -1.50
C SER A 646 -3.75 11.09 -2.28
N ARG A 647 -3.51 10.80 -3.58
CA ARG A 647 -4.46 10.02 -4.41
C ARG A 647 -4.84 8.68 -3.78
N ARG A 648 -3.91 8.06 -3.04
CA ARG A 648 -4.17 6.82 -2.28
C ARG A 648 -4.98 7.04 -1.04
N GLN A 649 -4.66 8.08 -0.28
CA GLN A 649 -5.42 8.45 0.91
C GLN A 649 -6.86 8.74 0.51
N GLU A 650 -7.09 9.40 -0.62
CA GLU A 650 -8.42 9.63 -1.18
C GLU A 650 -9.13 8.34 -1.56
N ALA A 651 -8.47 7.39 -2.25
CA ALA A 651 -9.05 6.09 -2.58
C ALA A 651 -9.40 5.27 -1.32
N GLN A 652 -8.52 5.31 -0.32
CA GLN A 652 -8.69 4.60 0.94
C GLN A 652 -9.82 5.22 1.77
N ARG A 653 -9.88 6.55 1.83
CA ARG A 653 -10.96 7.33 2.45
C ARG A 653 -12.29 6.99 1.80
N LEU A 654 -12.34 7.00 0.47
CA LEU A 654 -13.50 6.61 -0.32
C LEU A 654 -13.95 5.19 0.07
N GLY A 655 -13.04 4.22 0.12
CA GLY A 655 -13.39 2.85 0.52
C GLY A 655 -13.74 2.66 1.99
N ARG A 656 -13.27 3.51 2.92
CA ARG A 656 -13.59 3.41 4.36
C ARG A 656 -15.00 3.94 4.67
N ILE A 657 -15.40 5.00 3.98
CA ILE A 657 -16.66 5.71 4.20
C ILE A 657 -17.82 5.04 3.47
N LEU A 658 -17.56 4.50 2.28
CA LEU A 658 -18.59 3.92 1.42
C LEU A 658 -18.78 2.43 1.70
N ARG A 659 -19.25 2.11 2.91
CA ARG A 659 -19.72 0.76 3.25
C ARG A 659 -21.10 0.54 2.62
N ALA A 660 -21.37 -0.68 2.16
CA ALA A 660 -22.70 -1.04 1.68
C ALA A 660 -23.70 -0.90 2.84
N LYS A 661 -24.68 0.01 2.69
CA LYS A 661 -25.79 0.11 3.63
C LYS A 661 -26.52 -1.24 3.71
N ARG A 662 -27.09 -1.55 4.88
CA ARG A 662 -28.01 -2.69 5.08
C ARG A 662 -29.26 -2.66 4.19
N ARG A 663 -29.52 -1.54 3.51
CA ARG A 663 -30.59 -1.42 2.52
C ARG A 663 -30.05 -1.85 1.16
N ASN A 664 -30.31 -3.11 0.80
CA ASN A 664 -30.11 -3.63 -0.56
C ASN A 664 -31.18 -3.04 -1.51
N ASP A 665 -31.39 -1.71 -1.47
CA ASP A 665 -32.32 -1.05 -2.37
C ASP A 665 -31.66 -0.96 -3.75
N GLU A 666 -32.28 -1.56 -4.77
CA GLU A 666 -31.83 -1.48 -6.15
C GLU A 666 -31.77 -0.01 -6.59
N GLY A 667 -30.55 0.49 -6.82
CA GLY A 667 -30.32 1.88 -7.23
C GLY A 667 -29.69 2.79 -6.17
N PHE A 668 -29.36 2.28 -4.98
CA PHE A 668 -28.62 3.06 -3.99
C PHE A 668 -27.18 3.35 -4.45
N ASN A 669 -26.91 4.61 -4.75
CA ASN A 669 -25.59 5.11 -5.12
C ASN A 669 -25.00 5.94 -3.98
N ALA A 670 -23.74 5.73 -3.69
CA ALA A 670 -22.97 6.59 -2.81
C ALA A 670 -22.31 7.72 -3.63
N PHE A 671 -22.26 8.93 -3.09
CA PHE A 671 -21.79 10.11 -3.82
C PHE A 671 -20.46 10.59 -3.28
N PHE A 672 -19.54 10.89 -4.18
CA PHE A 672 -18.27 11.53 -3.86
C PHE A 672 -18.11 12.81 -4.66
N TYR A 673 -18.11 13.95 -3.98
CA TYR A 673 -17.90 15.26 -4.59
C TYR A 673 -16.50 15.78 -4.26
N SER A 674 -15.76 16.18 -5.30
CA SER A 674 -14.51 16.92 -5.16
C SER A 674 -14.73 18.35 -5.63
N LEU A 675 -14.63 19.33 -4.74
CA LEU A 675 -14.79 20.73 -5.08
C LEU A 675 -13.44 21.31 -5.53
N VAL A 676 -13.38 21.83 -6.75
CA VAL A 676 -12.12 22.32 -7.36
C VAL A 676 -12.30 23.74 -7.84
N SER A 677 -11.40 24.64 -7.43
CA SER A 677 -11.38 26.02 -7.89
C SER A 677 -10.71 26.11 -9.27
N LYS A 678 -11.42 26.65 -10.27
CA LYS A 678 -10.91 26.81 -11.64
C LYS A 678 -9.72 27.77 -11.71
N ASP A 679 -8.84 27.52 -12.69
CA ASP A 679 -7.64 28.33 -12.99
C ASP A 679 -6.64 28.41 -11.84
N THR A 680 -6.60 27.38 -10.99
CA THR A 680 -5.67 27.27 -9.85
C THR A 680 -4.84 25.99 -9.94
N HIS A 681 -3.83 25.89 -9.07
CA HIS A 681 -3.02 24.67 -8.91
C HIS A 681 -3.85 23.41 -8.56
N GLU A 682 -5.06 23.54 -8.00
CA GLU A 682 -5.94 22.39 -7.74
C GLU A 682 -6.31 21.62 -9.02
N MET A 683 -6.42 22.28 -10.17
CA MET A 683 -6.77 21.62 -11.43
C MET A 683 -5.71 20.60 -11.88
N VAL A 684 -4.43 20.90 -11.63
CA VAL A 684 -3.33 19.98 -11.97
C VAL A 684 -3.42 18.72 -11.09
N TYR A 685 -3.78 18.88 -9.83
CA TYR A 685 -3.98 17.76 -8.91
C TYR A 685 -5.23 16.96 -9.27
N SER A 686 -6.26 17.65 -9.72
CA SER A 686 -7.51 17.02 -10.10
C SER A 686 -7.41 16.17 -11.36
N ALA A 687 -6.74 16.64 -12.42
CA ALA A 687 -6.50 15.83 -13.62
C ALA A 687 -5.77 14.52 -13.30
N LYS A 688 -4.80 14.59 -12.39
CA LYS A 688 -4.04 13.46 -11.86
C LYS A 688 -4.91 12.49 -11.03
N ARG A 689 -5.86 13.01 -10.24
CA ARG A 689 -6.84 12.22 -9.49
C ARG A 689 -7.86 11.56 -10.40
N GLN A 690 -8.38 12.31 -11.36
CA GLN A 690 -9.35 11.85 -12.35
C GLN A 690 -8.79 10.63 -13.10
N ALA A 691 -7.56 10.71 -13.61
CA ALA A 691 -6.90 9.58 -14.25
C ALA A 691 -6.87 8.34 -13.33
N PHE A 692 -6.44 8.52 -12.08
CA PHE A 692 -6.36 7.43 -11.11
C PHE A 692 -7.73 6.80 -10.79
N LEU A 693 -8.78 7.59 -10.57
CA LEU A 693 -10.13 7.06 -10.30
C LEU A 693 -10.70 6.34 -11.52
N ILE A 694 -10.45 6.84 -12.72
CA ILE A 694 -10.86 6.17 -13.97
C ILE A 694 -10.12 4.84 -14.15
N ASP A 695 -8.81 4.81 -13.88
CA ASP A 695 -7.99 3.59 -13.98
C ASP A 695 -8.50 2.48 -13.02
N GLN A 696 -9.01 2.88 -11.85
CA GLN A 696 -9.64 1.98 -10.88
C GLN A 696 -11.07 1.55 -11.26
N GLY A 697 -11.66 2.13 -12.32
CA GLY A 697 -12.99 1.79 -12.81
C GLY A 697 -14.14 2.55 -12.15
N TYR A 698 -13.89 3.68 -11.48
CA TYR A 698 -14.96 4.50 -10.92
C TYR A 698 -15.72 5.28 -11.98
N ALA A 699 -17.04 5.40 -11.81
CA ALA A 699 -17.85 6.30 -12.60
C ALA A 699 -17.53 7.76 -12.23
N PHE A 700 -16.90 8.48 -13.16
CA PHE A 700 -16.45 9.85 -12.95
C PHE A 700 -17.22 10.84 -13.83
N LYS A 701 -17.68 11.95 -13.26
CA LYS A 701 -18.39 13.02 -13.96
C LYS A 701 -17.82 14.38 -13.57
N VAL A 702 -17.76 15.32 -14.50
CA VAL A 702 -17.39 16.71 -14.23
C VAL A 702 -18.65 17.57 -14.31
N ILE A 703 -18.89 18.34 -13.25
CA ILE A 703 -20.02 19.26 -13.10
C ILE A 703 -19.46 20.68 -13.11
N THR A 704 -19.81 21.45 -14.14
CA THR A 704 -19.36 22.85 -14.29
C THR A 704 -20.30 23.85 -13.64
N HIS A 705 -21.58 23.50 -13.50
CA HIS A 705 -22.59 24.33 -12.88
C HIS A 705 -23.63 23.45 -12.19
N LEU A 706 -23.93 23.78 -10.93
CA LEU A 706 -24.96 23.11 -10.14
C LEU A 706 -26.32 23.73 -10.46
N GLN A 707 -27.19 22.97 -11.12
CA GLN A 707 -28.54 23.43 -11.46
C GLN A 707 -29.33 23.71 -10.17
N GLY A 708 -29.98 24.88 -10.11
CA GLY A 708 -30.78 25.28 -8.97
C GLY A 708 -30.00 25.94 -7.83
N ILE A 709 -28.69 26.19 -7.99
CA ILE A 709 -27.92 26.96 -7.01
C ILE A 709 -28.49 28.39 -6.86
N ASP A 710 -28.91 29.02 -7.96
CA ASP A 710 -29.47 30.38 -7.92
C ASP A 710 -30.86 30.45 -7.28
N ASN A 711 -31.56 29.31 -7.16
CA ASN A 711 -32.91 29.22 -6.60
C ASN A 711 -32.91 28.86 -5.09
N CYS A 712 -31.75 28.55 -4.51
CA CYS A 712 -31.67 28.22 -3.08
C CYS A 712 -31.65 29.50 -2.24
N GLU A 713 -32.69 29.68 -1.43
CA GLU A 713 -32.77 30.76 -0.44
C GLU A 713 -31.74 30.55 0.67
N GLY A 714 -31.01 31.60 1.05
CA GLY A 714 -30.05 31.56 2.18
C GLY A 714 -28.60 31.18 1.83
N ILE A 715 -28.20 31.23 0.56
CA ILE A 715 -26.80 31.02 0.17
C ILE A 715 -25.89 32.14 0.73
N SER A 716 -24.84 31.74 1.44
CA SER A 716 -23.84 32.66 1.99
C SER A 716 -22.94 33.27 0.89
N TYR A 717 -22.39 34.46 1.15
CA TYR A 717 -21.46 35.16 0.24
C TYR A 717 -22.07 35.53 -1.13
N SER A 718 -23.39 35.76 -1.17
CA SER A 718 -24.08 36.25 -2.36
C SER A 718 -23.68 37.70 -2.66
N THR A 719 -23.50 38.53 -1.62
CA THR A 719 -23.17 39.95 -1.75
C THR A 719 -21.66 40.19 -1.96
N PRO A 720 -21.26 41.18 -2.78
CA PRO A 720 -19.84 41.56 -2.91
C PRO A 720 -19.22 42.14 -1.63
N ALA A 721 -20.03 42.57 -0.65
CA ALA A 721 -19.55 43.06 0.64
C ALA A 721 -19.03 41.91 1.51
N GLU A 722 -19.83 40.85 1.67
CA GLU A 722 -19.44 39.64 2.42
C GLU A 722 -18.20 38.97 1.81
N ARG A 723 -18.08 38.96 0.48
CA ARG A 723 -16.89 38.42 -0.21
C ARG A 723 -15.63 39.21 0.12
N ARG A 724 -15.73 40.54 0.18
CA ARG A 724 -14.60 41.41 0.55
C ARG A 724 -14.22 41.27 2.01
N GLU A 725 -15.21 41.12 2.90
CA GLU A 725 -14.97 40.83 4.32
C GLU A 725 -14.23 39.50 4.48
N LEU A 726 -14.70 38.43 3.82
CA LEU A 726 -14.00 37.14 3.84
C LEU A 726 -12.57 37.26 3.28
N LEU A 727 -12.38 38.01 2.19
CA LEU A 727 -11.06 38.24 1.64
C LEU A 727 -10.14 38.95 2.65
N GLN A 728 -10.64 39.97 3.35
CA GLN A 728 -9.87 40.65 4.39
C GLN A 728 -9.51 39.70 5.54
N GLU A 729 -10.46 38.88 6.01
CA GLU A 729 -10.19 37.87 7.04
C GLU A 729 -9.08 36.90 6.60
N VAL A 730 -9.14 36.40 5.37
CA VAL A 730 -8.15 35.48 4.79
C VAL A 730 -6.79 36.16 4.64
N MET A 731 -6.76 37.43 4.23
CA MET A 731 -5.52 38.19 4.05
C MET A 731 -4.83 38.55 5.36
N LEU A 732 -5.60 38.70 6.45
CA LEU A 732 -5.10 38.92 7.81
C LEU A 732 -4.47 37.65 8.42
N GLN A 733 -4.76 36.47 7.88
CA GLN A 733 -4.16 35.23 8.38
C GLN A 733 -2.68 35.13 8.00
N ASN A 734 -1.90 34.59 8.94
CA ASN A 734 -0.49 34.28 8.72
C ASN A 734 -0.35 33.07 7.79
N GLU A 735 0.81 32.97 7.11
CA GLU A 735 1.13 31.82 6.26
C GLU A 735 1.09 30.48 7.01
N SER A 736 1.25 30.48 8.34
CA SER A 736 1.13 29.27 9.18
C SER A 736 -0.28 28.68 9.22
N SER A 737 -1.32 29.49 8.97
CA SER A 737 -2.71 29.00 8.90
C SER A 737 -2.99 28.25 7.61
N ALA A 738 -2.10 28.36 6.62
CA ALA A 738 -2.12 27.56 5.38
C ALA A 738 -1.43 26.19 5.55
N ASP A 739 -0.76 25.93 6.68
CA ASP A 739 -0.11 24.64 6.92
C ASP A 739 -1.15 23.52 7.09
N VAL A 740 -0.84 22.38 6.50
CA VAL A 740 -1.63 21.15 6.65
C VAL A 740 -1.43 20.58 8.04
N GLU A 741 -2.50 20.05 8.63
CA GLU A 741 -2.43 19.38 9.92
C GLU A 741 -1.40 18.25 9.91
N GLN A 742 -0.41 18.35 10.80
CA GLN A 742 0.48 17.24 11.13
C GLN A 742 -0.17 16.47 12.27
N VAL A 743 -0.89 15.40 11.92
CA VAL A 743 -1.47 14.48 12.92
C VAL A 743 -0.30 13.90 13.71
N THR A 744 -0.30 14.11 15.03
CA THR A 744 0.79 13.73 15.94
C THR A 744 0.99 12.21 16.03
N ASP A 745 -0.03 11.44 15.65
CA ASP A 745 -0.03 9.98 15.59
C ASP A 745 0.30 9.43 14.19
N ASP A 746 0.40 10.30 13.17
CA ASP A 746 0.84 9.91 11.83
C ASP A 746 2.37 9.87 11.79
N LEU A 747 2.89 8.64 11.76
CA LEU A 747 4.30 8.25 11.66
C LEU A 747 5.16 9.03 10.64
N PHE A 748 4.56 9.75 9.69
CA PHE A 748 5.21 10.27 8.49
C PHE A 748 5.16 11.78 8.33
N SER A 749 4.41 12.51 9.17
CA SER A 749 4.40 13.99 9.14
C SER A 749 5.72 14.60 9.66
N MET A 750 6.48 13.87 10.48
CA MET A 750 7.72 14.35 11.09
C MET A 750 8.93 14.42 10.14
N ARG A 751 8.87 13.85 8.92
CA ARG A 751 10.06 13.69 8.06
C ARG A 751 10.20 14.69 6.90
N SER A 752 9.18 15.49 6.57
CA SER A 752 9.26 16.45 5.45
C SER A 752 9.49 17.92 5.85
N GLY A 753 9.74 18.22 7.13
CA GLY A 753 10.03 19.57 7.59
C GLY A 753 11.48 19.73 8.03
N LYS A 754 12.19 20.72 7.47
CA LYS A 754 13.42 21.26 8.10
C LYS A 754 13.13 21.46 9.59
N ARG A 755 13.95 20.82 10.42
CA ARG A 755 13.96 20.94 11.88
C ARG A 755 13.77 22.43 12.27
N PRO A 756 12.73 22.82 13.02
CA PRO A 756 12.70 24.16 13.56
C PRO A 756 13.91 24.32 14.49
N PRO A 757 14.64 25.45 14.45
CA PRO A 757 15.73 25.68 15.38
C PRO A 757 15.14 25.62 16.80
N ALA A 758 15.82 24.90 17.69
CA ALA A 758 15.44 24.78 19.08
C ALA A 758 15.17 26.18 19.66
N LYS A 759 13.91 26.46 20.00
CA LYS A 759 13.54 27.71 20.68
C LYS A 759 14.28 27.76 22.00
N LYS A 760 15.27 28.66 22.10
CA LYS A 760 15.70 29.19 23.39
C LYS A 760 14.46 29.80 24.07
N PRO A 761 14.31 29.67 25.39
CA PRO A 761 13.17 30.27 26.08
C PRO A 761 13.33 31.79 26.03
N THR A 762 12.67 32.41 25.05
CA THR A 762 12.48 33.86 24.98
C THR A 762 11.17 34.19 25.67
N ALA A 763 11.23 35.02 26.70
CA ALA A 763 10.08 35.51 27.44
C ALA A 763 9.02 36.09 26.49
N LYS A 764 7.83 35.48 26.47
CA LYS A 764 6.64 36.10 25.89
C LYS A 764 6.10 37.08 26.94
N ARG A 765 6.06 38.37 26.62
CA ARG A 765 5.22 39.33 27.34
C ARG A 765 3.78 39.09 26.90
N SER A 766 2.98 38.40 27.71
CA SER A 766 1.52 38.51 27.60
C SER A 766 1.10 39.77 28.35
N ALA A 767 0.30 40.62 27.72
CA ALA A 767 -0.38 41.71 28.42
C ALA A 767 -1.29 41.07 29.48
N ALA A 768 -1.02 41.34 30.76
CA ALA A 768 -1.87 40.90 31.85
C ALA A 768 -3.11 41.79 31.94
N THR A 769 -4.26 41.17 32.09
CA THR A 769 -5.53 41.82 32.47
C THR A 769 -5.44 42.39 33.88
N LEU A 770 -6.02 43.57 34.10
CA LEU A 770 -5.99 44.36 35.34
C LEU A 770 -6.43 43.60 36.61
N SER A 771 -7.18 42.51 36.47
CA SER A 771 -7.61 41.65 37.58
C SER A 771 -6.47 40.87 38.26
N GLY A 772 -5.37 40.59 37.57
CA GLY A 772 -4.24 39.82 38.13
C GLY A 772 -3.32 40.60 39.08
N LEU A 773 -3.45 41.94 39.14
CA LEU A 773 -2.67 42.80 40.05
C LEU A 773 -3.28 42.89 41.46
N ALA A 774 -4.52 42.40 41.64
CA ALA A 774 -5.25 42.49 42.91
C ALA A 774 -5.01 41.30 43.87
N GLY A 775 -4.00 40.44 43.61
CA GLY A 775 -3.47 39.50 44.61
C GLY A 775 -4.41 38.37 45.03
N GLY A 776 -5.31 37.91 44.15
CA GLY A 776 -6.38 36.98 44.49
C GLY A 776 -6.15 35.49 44.19
N ASP A 777 -5.00 35.08 43.63
CA ASP A 777 -4.77 33.66 43.28
C ASP A 777 -3.59 33.05 44.05
N ASP A 778 -3.92 32.05 44.88
CA ASP A 778 -3.00 31.21 45.66
C ASP A 778 -2.07 30.41 44.74
N MET A 779 -0.77 30.70 44.76
CA MET A 779 0.26 29.89 44.09
C MET A 779 0.93 28.92 45.07
N ALA A 780 0.63 27.63 44.93
CA ALA A 780 1.35 26.55 45.59
C ALA A 780 2.81 26.47 45.10
N TYR A 781 3.76 26.56 46.03
CA TYR A 781 5.20 26.48 45.79
C TYR A 781 5.65 25.02 45.60
N ILE A 782 6.29 24.68 44.47
CA ILE A 782 7.04 23.44 44.28
C ILE A 782 8.51 23.81 44.02
N GLU A 783 9.38 23.60 45.00
CA GLU A 783 10.82 23.86 44.86
C GLU A 783 11.53 22.74 44.09
N TYR A 784 12.24 23.10 43.01
CA TYR A 784 13.26 22.25 42.38
C TYR A 784 14.66 22.75 42.74
N ASN A 785 15.39 21.90 43.47
CA ASN A 785 16.72 22.16 44.01
C ASN A 785 17.78 22.32 42.89
N LYS A 786 18.20 23.56 42.60
CA LYS A 786 19.06 23.94 41.46
C LYS A 786 20.57 23.79 41.70
N SER A 787 21.01 23.35 42.87
CA SER A 787 22.42 23.46 43.30
C SER A 787 23.33 22.28 42.92
N LYS A 788 22.80 21.06 42.73
CA LYS A 788 23.63 19.87 42.40
C LYS A 788 24.04 19.73 40.93
N ASN A 789 23.23 20.21 39.98
CA ASN A 789 23.53 20.07 38.54
C ASN A 789 24.62 21.02 38.03
N LYS A 790 24.98 22.05 38.80
CA LYS A 790 26.06 22.99 38.42
C LYS A 790 27.45 22.40 38.67
N GLN A 791 27.61 21.56 39.69
CA GLN A 791 28.89 20.92 40.03
C GLN A 791 29.25 19.74 39.10
N LEU A 792 28.27 19.12 38.43
CA LEU A 792 28.50 18.04 37.47
C LEU A 792 28.94 18.53 36.09
N LYS A 793 28.72 19.81 35.77
CA LYS A 793 29.05 20.38 34.45
C LYS A 793 30.51 20.81 34.32
N ASP A 794 31.18 21.08 35.43
CA ASP A 794 32.57 21.58 35.45
C ASP A 794 33.63 20.46 35.44
N LYS A 795 33.23 19.18 35.45
CA LYS A 795 34.17 18.03 35.43
C LYS A 795 34.32 17.31 34.08
N ALA A 796 33.63 17.75 33.01
CA ALA A 796 33.83 17.19 31.67
C ALA A 796 34.91 18.00 30.91
N GLY A 797 36.17 17.55 31.00
CA GLY A 797 37.28 18.15 30.25
C GLY A 797 37.09 18.01 28.74
N HIS A 798 36.85 19.11 28.03
CA HIS A 798 36.79 19.12 26.57
C HIS A 798 38.18 18.87 25.95
N HIS A 799 38.26 17.91 25.03
CA HIS A 799 39.47 17.50 24.32
C HIS A 799 40.14 18.69 23.58
N PRO A 800 41.48 18.86 23.63
CA PRO A 800 42.21 20.04 23.11
C PRO A 800 41.95 20.35 21.62
N LEU A 801 41.61 19.32 20.85
CA LEU A 801 41.36 19.40 19.41
C LEU A 801 40.10 20.24 19.08
N PHE A 802 39.08 20.21 19.94
CA PHE A 802 37.86 21.02 19.76
C PHE A 802 38.10 22.51 20.08
N LYS A 803 38.94 22.81 21.08
CA LYS A 803 39.37 24.20 21.34
C LYS A 803 40.17 24.79 20.19
N LYS A 804 40.98 23.96 19.49
CA LYS A 804 41.73 24.39 18.30
C LYS A 804 40.79 24.71 17.13
N MET A 805 39.82 23.84 16.85
CA MET A 805 38.81 24.07 15.81
C MET A 805 37.93 25.29 16.07
N GLU A 806 37.54 25.55 17.32
CA GLU A 806 36.78 26.75 17.67
C GLU A 806 37.60 28.04 17.47
N ARG A 807 38.89 28.03 17.79
CA ARG A 807 39.79 29.15 17.52
C ARG A 807 39.95 29.41 16.03
N GLU A 808 40.15 28.38 15.22
CA GLU A 808 40.26 28.53 13.76
C GLU A 808 38.96 29.03 13.13
N ARG A 809 37.81 28.55 13.62
CA ARG A 809 36.49 29.01 13.18
C ARG A 809 36.23 30.47 13.53
N GLN A 810 36.65 30.91 14.71
CA GLN A 810 36.56 32.33 15.09
C GLN A 810 37.52 33.21 14.27
N LYS A 811 38.71 32.70 13.93
CA LYS A 811 39.68 33.42 13.09
C LYS A 811 39.16 33.61 11.66
N ARG A 812 38.63 32.55 11.03
CA ARG A 812 37.96 32.62 9.72
C ARG A 812 36.76 33.56 9.72
N LYS A 813 36.01 33.63 10.83
CA LYS A 813 34.88 34.55 10.94
C LYS A 813 35.33 36.01 10.97
N LYS A 814 36.41 36.32 11.70
CA LYS A 814 37.01 37.66 11.72
C LYS A 814 37.61 38.06 10.37
N GLU A 815 38.30 37.15 9.69
CA GLU A 815 38.85 37.40 8.35
C GLU A 815 37.73 37.70 7.32
N ARG A 816 36.58 37.02 7.45
CA ARG A 816 35.41 37.25 6.59
C ARG A 816 34.64 38.54 6.91
N GLU A 817 34.77 39.04 8.14
CA GLU A 817 34.21 40.33 8.57
C GLU A 817 35.15 41.51 8.21
N SER A 818 36.45 41.26 7.99
CA SER A 818 37.39 42.28 7.50
C SER A 818 37.47 42.42 5.97
N MET A 819 36.84 41.52 5.22
CA MET A 819 36.74 41.57 3.74
C MET A 819 35.39 42.10 3.25
N LYS A 820 34.52 42.54 4.17
CA LYS A 820 33.32 43.35 3.90
C LYS A 820 33.54 44.73 4.49
#